data_AF-A0A8W8HPH2-F1
#
_entry.id   AF-A0A8W8HPH2-F1
#
_cell.length_a   1.000
_cell.length_b   1.000
_cell.length_c   1.000
_cell.angle_alpha   90.00
_cell.angle_beta   90.00
_cell.angle_gamma   90.00
#
_symmetry.space_group_name_H-M   'P 1'
#
loop_
_entity.id
_entity.type
_entity.pdbx_description
1 polymer ?
#
loop_
_entity_poly.entity_id
_entity_poly.type
_entity_poly.pdbx_seq_one_letter_code
_entity_poly.pdbx_strand_id
1 'polypeptide(L)'
;MEHTFILLLAFTAGILAGPITDINSRETCSTTCTDSTKFGYQPGTTYEYDYDVDTTTLIQGASEGKSGIRMTAKVQVEVLSKCDLVLKVRNVQLHERNAESPENFILSAMSGKFSQQLEENSLRFSFQDGRIESLCPADSETPWVLNIKRGILSMIQNTMENLQADQKVSEADVTGTCDADYTVSENGWYSVTIKKHKNLLGCTERHGYQTALQGTPYRVPSEIQSLPIMKSSHDCQQEISKSGILKGSSCTEQHVFRPFSRDSSGAMTESRQTLKYSNERTGVSTAKSVTRKADMNFEHHVDTASSTKARKNIEKQLVNICAQTKGDVRPETPRLFSDLVHIMRSADSQTLNDVYTNVQSGALCSDNNQKVRKFFLDAVPMTGTPASVTMLTKMITDNEVTGIEADMWMTTLAFIPSPSKDMIREVMPLLKKNGKALLAVSSLVNTYCKKTRCENDLDIANVISALEDKIGYGCYVDNNNKENIVLTLRALGNSGHTSSATATVNSCISRKDNPMEVRIAAIEAFRRASCDNDRTEALKVFNDKEEDAELRIAAYLAIMQCPSKSIITTVRNALEKEEVNQVGSFIWSHLTNLMESSSPFKQDIISILNSEYLKKEFDMDKRKYSRNYEGSFFLEKINTGASIESNLIWSSKSFIPRSLMANLTVDLFGKSVNILEIGGRVEGLEYFLESYFGPNGYFTEKDVKEATTQIVKGIDEKKMKKIDSQFGTGMDQLRGALYMRIFGNELSYNSFDGLASFSSGFNVLEMLISMSKNHDYTFTQNIMFMDTSMIIPTSAGFPLNLTINGTATIDMKASGKVDLRKLGTSPRSLLISGLIQPSTAVEISSMMSVDAFVTKSGLKMVSTVHSSTLLQGHVELRDGTIFNAT
;
A
#
# COMPACT_ATOMS: atom_id res chain seq x y z
N MET A 1 -42.76 68.51 -7.96
CA MET A 1 -42.78 67.03 -7.97
C MET A 1 -41.81 66.55 -9.06
N GLU A 2 -40.49 66.70 -9.00
CA GLU A 2 -39.52 66.77 -7.90
C GLU A 2 -39.65 65.63 -6.90
N HIS A 3 -38.59 64.80 -6.84
CA HIS A 3 -38.30 63.68 -5.93
C HIS A 3 -38.47 62.22 -6.41
N THR A 4 -38.93 61.92 -7.62
CA THR A 4 -39.11 60.50 -8.03
C THR A 4 -38.17 59.97 -9.12
N PHE A 5 -37.35 60.80 -9.77
CA PHE A 5 -36.47 60.34 -10.86
C PHE A 5 -34.98 60.24 -10.50
N ILE A 6 -34.56 60.80 -9.36
CA ILE A 6 -33.15 60.76 -8.90
C ILE A 6 -32.88 59.57 -7.97
N LEU A 7 -33.92 58.95 -7.40
CA LEU A 7 -33.77 57.81 -6.50
C LEU A 7 -33.62 56.44 -7.20
N LEU A 8 -33.92 56.34 -8.51
CA LEU A 8 -33.77 55.08 -9.24
C LEU A 8 -32.38 54.88 -9.88
N LEU A 9 -31.53 55.92 -9.92
CA LEU A 9 -30.14 55.82 -10.39
C LEU A 9 -29.13 55.65 -9.25
N ALA A 10 -29.55 55.79 -7.99
CA ALA A 10 -28.70 55.58 -6.81
C ALA A 10 -28.67 54.11 -6.33
N PHE A 11 -29.53 53.22 -6.86
CA PHE A 11 -29.62 51.82 -6.43
C PHE A 11 -29.03 50.78 -7.42
N THR A 12 -28.39 51.22 -8.50
CA THR A 12 -27.73 50.32 -9.47
C THR A 12 -26.23 50.57 -9.65
N ALA A 13 -25.58 51.27 -8.71
CA ALA A 13 -24.12 51.49 -8.70
C ALA A 13 -23.43 50.88 -7.47
N GLY A 14 -24.07 49.91 -6.82
CA GLY A 14 -23.55 49.25 -5.61
C GLY A 14 -23.83 47.77 -5.63
N ILE A 15 -23.23 47.03 -6.56
CA ILE A 15 -22.83 45.61 -6.51
C ILE A 15 -22.04 45.39 -7.81
N LEU A 16 -20.73 45.66 -7.74
CA LEU A 16 -19.63 45.15 -8.59
C LEU A 16 -18.34 45.95 -8.28
N ALA A 17 -18.14 46.35 -7.02
CA ALA A 17 -16.79 46.45 -6.49
C ALA A 17 -16.47 45.09 -5.88
N GLY A 18 -16.17 44.12 -6.76
CA GLY A 18 -15.32 43.01 -6.32
C GLY A 18 -14.01 43.61 -5.78
N PRO A 19 -13.34 42.98 -4.81
CA PRO A 19 -12.06 43.48 -4.35
C PRO A 19 -11.19 43.66 -5.58
N ILE A 20 -10.71 44.88 -5.82
CA ILE A 20 -9.62 45.13 -6.74
C ILE A 20 -8.47 44.32 -6.14
N THR A 21 -8.30 43.10 -6.62
CA THR A 21 -7.11 42.30 -6.36
C THR A 21 -5.98 43.11 -6.94
N ASP A 22 -5.23 43.74 -6.03
CA ASP A 22 -4.04 44.51 -6.31
C ASP A 22 -3.15 43.73 -7.29
N ILE A 23 -2.99 44.26 -8.50
CA ILE A 23 -2.20 43.64 -9.58
C ILE A 23 -0.71 43.53 -9.17
N ASN A 24 -0.31 44.14 -8.05
CA ASN A 24 0.99 43.95 -7.40
C ASN A 24 1.18 42.58 -6.72
N SER A 25 0.14 41.76 -6.55
CA SER A 25 0.24 40.47 -5.82
C SER A 25 1.05 39.37 -6.53
N ARG A 26 1.48 39.59 -7.78
CA ARG A 26 2.31 38.64 -8.53
C ARG A 26 3.82 38.79 -8.26
N GLU A 27 4.25 39.86 -7.60
CA GLU A 27 5.67 40.12 -7.37
C GLU A 27 6.14 39.79 -5.95
N THR A 28 5.25 39.45 -5.01
CA THR A 28 5.60 39.14 -3.61
C THR A 28 5.35 37.68 -3.24
N CYS A 29 6.21 37.12 -2.37
CA CYS A 29 6.02 35.77 -1.88
C CYS A 29 5.00 35.77 -0.72
N SER A 30 5.14 36.75 0.17
CA SER A 30 4.21 37.05 1.25
C SER A 30 2.80 37.37 0.73
N THR A 31 1.78 36.80 1.39
CA THR A 31 0.35 37.06 1.13
C THR A 31 -0.18 38.17 2.03
N THR A 32 0.38 38.30 3.23
CA THR A 32 0.10 39.38 4.18
C THR A 32 1.43 39.84 4.80
N CYS A 33 1.46 41.03 5.40
CA CYS A 33 2.64 41.52 6.12
C CYS A 33 2.18 42.30 7.35
N THR A 34 2.45 41.75 8.53
CA THR A 34 2.04 42.34 9.80
C THR A 34 3.08 43.33 10.34
N ASP A 35 2.63 44.32 11.11
CA ASP A 35 3.49 45.39 11.61
C ASP A 35 4.36 45.02 12.84
N SER A 36 4.46 43.74 13.17
CA SER A 36 5.24 43.26 14.33
C SER A 36 6.76 43.58 14.23
N THR A 37 7.42 43.63 15.39
CA THR A 37 8.83 44.08 15.54
C THR A 37 9.71 43.11 16.34
N LYS A 38 9.32 41.84 16.51
CA LYS A 38 10.10 40.85 17.30
C LYS A 38 11.44 40.56 16.62
N PHE A 39 11.46 40.45 15.30
CA PHE A 39 12.68 40.31 14.51
C PHE A 39 13.03 41.61 13.78
N GLY A 40 14.28 42.06 13.94
CA GLY A 40 14.76 43.39 13.49
C GLY A 40 15.59 43.36 12.21
N TYR A 41 15.35 42.41 11.31
CA TYR A 41 16.03 42.30 10.02
C TYR A 41 15.82 43.56 9.18
N GLN A 42 16.91 44.20 8.74
CA GLN A 42 16.85 45.49 8.05
C GLN A 42 16.69 45.32 6.53
N PRO A 43 15.66 45.91 5.90
CA PRO A 43 15.52 45.92 4.44
C PRO A 43 16.75 46.50 3.75
N GLY A 44 17.17 45.86 2.67
CA GLY A 44 18.39 46.22 1.94
C GLY A 44 19.68 45.65 2.53
N THR A 45 19.61 44.88 3.62
CA THR A 45 20.78 44.23 4.25
C THR A 45 20.81 42.73 3.93
N THR A 46 22.01 42.20 3.74
CA THR A 46 22.28 40.77 3.65
C THR A 46 22.98 40.30 4.92
N TYR A 47 22.41 39.31 5.59
CA TYR A 47 22.98 38.65 6.77
C TYR A 47 23.61 37.33 6.36
N GLU A 48 24.87 37.10 6.73
CA GLU A 48 25.63 35.91 6.39
C GLU A 48 25.86 34.99 7.59
N TYR A 49 25.68 33.70 7.38
CA TYR A 49 25.77 32.64 8.37
C TYR A 49 26.66 31.50 7.90
N ASP A 50 27.43 30.94 8.81
CA ASP A 50 28.13 29.67 8.66
C ASP A 50 27.17 28.53 9.01
N TYR A 51 26.92 27.65 8.05
CA TYR A 51 26.04 26.48 8.21
C TYR A 51 26.86 25.18 8.18
N ASP A 52 26.60 24.31 9.15
CA ASP A 52 27.21 22.99 9.26
C ASP A 52 26.15 21.99 9.71
N VAL A 53 26.06 20.86 9.02
CA VAL A 53 25.22 19.73 9.43
C VAL A 53 25.99 18.43 9.33
N ASP A 54 25.95 17.63 10.39
CA ASP A 54 26.43 16.26 10.45
C ASP A 54 25.22 15.34 10.65
N THR A 55 25.16 14.25 9.89
CA THR A 55 24.27 13.13 10.19
C THR A 55 25.10 11.87 10.40
N THR A 56 24.79 11.14 11.46
CA THR A 56 25.50 9.91 11.83
C THR A 56 24.50 8.81 12.15
N THR A 57 24.67 7.64 11.54
CA THR A 57 23.84 6.45 11.74
C THR A 57 24.68 5.29 12.27
N LEU A 58 24.21 4.64 13.35
CA LEU A 58 24.92 3.59 14.09
C LEU A 58 23.96 2.57 14.74
N ILE A 59 24.46 1.39 15.12
CA ILE A 59 23.70 0.40 15.91
C ILE A 59 24.16 0.48 17.36
N GLN A 60 23.41 1.21 18.18
CA GLN A 60 23.74 1.41 19.57
C GLN A 60 23.67 0.07 20.32
N GLY A 61 24.72 -0.25 21.08
CA GLY A 61 24.79 -1.45 21.92
C GLY A 61 25.17 -2.76 21.22
N ALA A 62 25.31 -2.78 19.88
CA ALA A 62 25.68 -4.01 19.14
C ALA A 62 26.84 -3.82 18.14
N SER A 63 27.12 -2.60 17.67
CA SER A 63 28.23 -2.33 16.76
C SER A 63 28.86 -0.97 17.05
N GLU A 64 30.19 -0.88 16.92
CA GLU A 64 30.92 0.39 16.95
C GLU A 64 30.94 1.09 15.58
N GLY A 65 30.46 0.43 14.52
CA GLY A 65 30.41 0.97 13.18
C GLY A 65 29.49 2.19 13.09
N LYS A 66 30.01 3.28 12.51
CA LYS A 66 29.28 4.53 12.26
C LYS A 66 29.33 4.85 10.77
N SER A 67 28.20 5.27 10.23
CA SER A 67 28.08 5.84 8.89
C SER A 67 27.58 7.28 9.02
N GLY A 68 27.85 8.13 8.04
CA GLY A 68 27.35 9.50 8.10
C GLY A 68 27.73 10.36 6.90
N ILE A 69 27.10 11.52 6.80
CA ILE A 69 27.42 12.60 5.86
C ILE A 69 27.50 13.92 6.62
N ARG A 70 28.35 14.84 6.14
CA ARG A 70 28.45 16.20 6.67
C ARG A 70 28.39 17.22 5.53
N MET A 71 27.55 18.23 5.66
CA MET A 71 27.46 19.33 4.71
C MET A 71 27.85 20.65 5.39
N THR A 72 28.74 21.40 4.76
CA THR A 72 29.08 22.77 5.15
C THR A 72 28.66 23.75 4.05
N ALA A 73 28.23 24.95 4.43
CA ALA A 73 27.85 25.99 3.48
C ALA A 73 27.91 27.39 4.12
N LYS A 74 27.92 28.41 3.26
CA LYS A 74 27.62 29.80 3.60
C LYS A 74 26.17 30.10 3.24
N VAL A 75 25.40 30.55 4.22
CA VAL A 75 23.99 30.91 4.06
C VAL A 75 23.85 32.43 4.11
N GLN A 76 23.21 33.01 3.10
CA GLN A 76 22.95 34.45 3.00
C GLN A 76 21.44 34.68 3.03
N VAL A 77 20.99 35.54 3.93
CA VAL A 77 19.60 35.99 4.06
C VAL A 77 19.54 37.45 3.62
N GLU A 78 19.01 37.69 2.42
CA GLU A 78 18.82 39.04 1.87
C GLU A 78 17.41 39.53 2.22
N VAL A 79 17.31 40.72 2.82
CA VAL A 79 16.02 41.28 3.25
C VAL A 79 15.50 42.24 2.18
N LEU A 80 14.47 41.85 1.44
CA LEU A 80 13.88 42.71 0.39
C LEU A 80 12.88 43.69 1.00
N SER A 81 12.03 43.19 1.89
CA SER A 81 11.07 43.96 2.67
C SER A 81 10.93 43.35 4.06
N LYS A 82 10.10 43.94 4.92
CA LYS A 82 9.82 43.43 6.27
C LYS A 82 9.33 41.97 6.27
N CYS A 83 8.61 41.54 5.24
CA CYS A 83 8.00 40.22 5.17
C CYS A 83 8.41 39.37 3.96
N ASP A 84 9.30 39.86 3.10
CA ASP A 84 9.86 39.09 1.98
C ASP A 84 11.39 39.06 2.06
N LEU A 85 11.93 37.86 2.23
CA LEU A 85 13.35 37.60 2.34
C LEU A 85 13.78 36.60 1.25
N VAL A 86 15.08 36.54 0.99
CA VAL A 86 15.69 35.62 0.03
C VAL A 86 16.82 34.85 0.69
N LEU A 87 16.76 33.52 0.58
CA LEU A 87 17.80 32.60 0.98
C LEU A 87 18.72 32.30 -0.20
N LYS A 88 20.02 32.44 0.02
CA LYS A 88 21.08 31.96 -0.87
C LYS A 88 22.02 31.04 -0.11
N VAL A 89 22.33 29.90 -0.72
CA VAL A 89 23.30 28.94 -0.20
C VAL A 89 24.50 28.98 -1.15
N ARG A 90 25.71 29.05 -0.60
CA ARG A 90 26.98 29.16 -1.36
C ARG A 90 28.08 28.35 -0.69
N ASN A 91 29.15 28.07 -1.44
CA ASN A 91 30.34 27.38 -0.95
C ASN A 91 30.00 26.05 -0.27
N VAL A 92 29.08 25.30 -0.87
CA VAL A 92 28.59 24.02 -0.37
C VAL A 92 29.66 22.97 -0.53
N GLN A 93 29.94 22.22 0.54
CA GLN A 93 30.80 21.04 0.51
C GLN A 93 30.11 19.86 1.18
N LEU A 94 30.10 18.72 0.50
CA LEU A 94 29.56 17.47 1.00
C LEU A 94 30.70 16.52 1.35
N HIS A 95 30.68 16.00 2.56
CA HIS A 95 31.65 15.05 3.09
C HIS A 95 30.97 13.74 3.49
N GLU A 96 31.70 12.65 3.36
CA GLU A 96 31.30 11.29 3.74
C GLU A 96 32.21 10.78 4.84
N ARG A 97 31.67 9.96 5.74
CA ARG A 97 32.45 9.34 6.80
C ARG A 97 33.41 8.30 6.21
N ASN A 98 34.68 8.31 6.62
CA ASN A 98 35.69 7.40 6.09
C ASN A 98 35.47 5.96 6.58
N ALA A 99 35.40 4.99 5.68
CA ALA A 99 35.20 3.58 6.01
C ALA A 99 36.37 2.95 6.79
N GLU A 100 37.62 3.40 6.55
CA GLU A 100 38.83 2.91 7.23
C GLU A 100 39.07 3.63 8.56
N SER A 101 38.50 4.82 8.73
CA SER A 101 38.64 5.64 9.95
C SER A 101 37.32 6.35 10.24
N PRO A 102 36.33 5.65 10.83
CA PRO A 102 34.95 6.14 10.98
C PRO A 102 34.80 7.41 11.82
N GLU A 103 35.84 7.88 12.50
CA GLU A 103 35.82 9.15 13.24
C GLU A 103 36.09 10.37 12.35
N ASN A 104 36.57 10.18 11.11
CA ASN A 104 36.93 11.26 10.19
C ASN A 104 35.95 11.38 9.01
N PHE A 105 35.79 12.60 8.50
CA PHE A 105 35.07 12.90 7.26
C PHE A 105 36.03 13.22 6.12
N ILE A 106 35.73 12.74 4.92
CA ILE A 106 36.46 13.01 3.68
C ILE A 106 35.53 13.68 2.67
N LEU A 107 36.06 14.55 1.81
CA LEU A 107 35.25 15.21 0.78
C LEU A 107 34.66 14.18 -0.18
N SER A 108 33.35 14.20 -0.39
CA SER A 108 32.67 13.28 -1.30
C SER A 108 33.08 13.56 -2.75
N ALA A 109 33.32 12.50 -3.52
CA ALA A 109 33.56 12.62 -4.96
C ALA A 109 32.39 13.30 -5.71
N MET A 110 31.19 13.28 -5.13
CA MET A 110 29.98 13.86 -5.70
C MET A 110 29.71 15.30 -5.21
N SER A 111 30.57 15.87 -4.36
CA SER A 111 30.35 17.21 -3.77
C SER A 111 30.17 18.30 -4.82
N GLY A 112 30.88 18.24 -5.95
CA GLY A 112 30.74 19.26 -7.02
C GLY A 112 29.38 19.23 -7.71
N LYS A 113 28.82 18.04 -7.96
CA LYS A 113 27.47 17.91 -8.53
C LYS A 113 26.41 18.38 -7.54
N PHE A 114 26.61 18.05 -6.27
CA PHE A 114 25.71 18.43 -5.18
C PHE A 114 25.67 19.95 -4.98
N SER A 115 26.83 20.62 -4.92
CA SER A 115 26.90 22.08 -4.77
C SER A 115 26.32 22.80 -5.97
N GLN A 116 26.58 22.32 -7.19
CA GLN A 116 26.04 22.92 -8.42
C GLN A 116 24.51 23.05 -8.37
N GLN A 117 23.80 22.01 -7.92
CA GLN A 117 22.33 22.00 -7.88
C GLN A 117 21.79 22.80 -6.68
N LEU A 118 22.42 22.71 -5.50
CA LEU A 118 21.98 23.43 -4.31
C LEU A 118 22.19 24.97 -4.41
N GLU A 119 23.26 25.39 -5.08
CA GLU A 119 23.63 26.81 -5.24
C GLU A 119 22.98 27.49 -6.47
N GLU A 120 22.33 26.73 -7.37
CA GLU A 120 21.85 27.22 -8.66
C GLU A 120 20.84 28.37 -8.53
N ASN A 121 19.88 28.21 -7.61
CA ASN A 121 18.75 29.12 -7.47
C ASN A 121 18.65 29.69 -6.06
N SER A 122 18.37 30.99 -5.94
CA SER A 122 17.97 31.60 -4.68
C SER A 122 16.50 31.30 -4.37
N LEU A 123 16.16 31.15 -3.09
CA LEU A 123 14.78 30.87 -2.66
C LEU A 123 14.18 32.09 -1.97
N ARG A 124 13.14 32.68 -2.54
CA ARG A 124 12.36 33.72 -1.86
C ARG A 124 11.36 33.06 -0.90
N PHE A 125 11.16 33.67 0.27
CA PHE A 125 10.24 33.18 1.27
C PHE A 125 9.57 34.33 2.03
N SER A 126 8.36 34.09 2.50
CA SER A 126 7.65 34.99 3.41
C SER A 126 8.24 34.88 4.82
N PHE A 127 8.42 36.00 5.51
CA PHE A 127 8.88 36.00 6.91
C PHE A 127 8.02 36.94 7.76
N GLN A 128 7.02 36.37 8.41
CA GLN A 128 6.08 37.09 9.27
C GLN A 128 6.58 37.03 10.70
N ASP A 129 7.51 37.93 11.01
CA ASP A 129 8.02 38.10 12.36
C ASP A 129 8.43 36.76 13.00
N GLY A 130 9.28 35.99 12.31
CA GLY A 130 9.74 34.67 12.76
C GLY A 130 8.96 33.48 12.20
N ARG A 131 7.75 33.66 11.66
CA ARG A 131 6.96 32.60 10.99
C ARG A 131 7.20 32.59 9.48
N ILE A 132 7.42 31.42 8.89
CA ILE A 132 7.59 31.23 7.44
C ILE A 132 6.37 30.49 6.90
N GLU A 133 5.52 31.19 6.14
CA GLU A 133 4.24 30.65 5.67
C GLU A 133 4.30 30.11 4.24
N SER A 134 5.09 30.75 3.37
CA SER A 134 5.16 30.45 1.94
C SER A 134 6.58 30.55 1.41
N LEU A 135 6.91 29.62 0.53
CA LEU A 135 8.15 29.54 -0.23
C LEU A 135 7.84 29.80 -1.71
N CYS A 136 8.77 30.45 -2.40
CA CYS A 136 8.64 30.77 -3.82
C CYS A 136 9.87 30.28 -4.59
N PRO A 137 9.95 28.96 -4.85
CA PRO A 137 11.06 28.36 -5.58
C PRO A 137 11.02 28.68 -7.08
N ALA A 138 12.15 28.50 -7.77
CA ALA A 138 12.17 28.50 -9.23
C ALA A 138 11.46 27.25 -9.79
N ASP A 139 10.90 27.35 -11.01
CA ASP A 139 10.21 26.21 -11.65
C ASP A 139 11.16 25.04 -11.94
N SER A 140 12.46 25.32 -12.14
CA SER A 140 13.50 24.31 -12.32
C SER A 140 14.04 23.72 -11.01
N GLU A 141 13.65 24.26 -9.85
CA GLU A 141 14.13 23.78 -8.56
C GLU A 141 13.56 22.39 -8.25
N THR A 142 14.46 21.43 -8.03
CA THR A 142 14.05 20.07 -7.69
C THR A 142 13.52 20.00 -6.25
N PRO A 143 12.59 19.08 -5.95
CA PRO A 143 12.04 18.90 -4.60
C PRO A 143 13.11 18.69 -3.53
N TRP A 144 14.17 17.95 -3.86
CA TRP A 144 15.24 17.64 -2.91
C TRP A 144 16.08 18.86 -2.51
N VAL A 145 16.39 19.74 -3.47
CA VAL A 145 17.11 20.99 -3.17
C VAL A 145 16.25 21.88 -2.30
N LEU A 146 14.96 21.98 -2.63
CA LEU A 146 14.00 22.75 -1.86
C LEU A 146 13.87 22.23 -0.42
N ASN A 147 13.90 20.90 -0.22
CA ASN A 147 13.86 20.29 1.11
C ASN A 147 15.08 20.67 1.97
N ILE A 148 16.30 20.70 1.42
CA ILE A 148 17.48 21.18 2.17
C ILE A 148 17.34 22.66 2.54
N LYS A 149 16.83 23.49 1.62
CA LYS A 149 16.55 24.91 1.90
C LYS A 149 15.47 25.08 2.98
N ARG A 150 14.42 24.25 2.98
CA ARG A 150 13.41 24.17 4.06
C ARG A 150 14.06 23.83 5.41
N GLY A 151 15.03 22.91 5.44
CA GLY A 151 15.80 22.58 6.65
C GLY A 151 16.57 23.77 7.22
N ILE A 152 17.27 24.52 6.36
CA ILE A 152 17.98 25.76 6.76
C ILE A 152 16.99 26.79 7.30
N LEU A 153 15.86 27.02 6.61
CA LEU A 153 14.82 27.95 7.05
C LEU A 153 14.16 27.53 8.37
N SER A 154 14.02 26.22 8.62
CA SER A 154 13.47 25.70 9.88
C SER A 154 14.33 26.05 11.10
N MET A 155 15.65 26.23 10.92
CA MET A 155 16.55 26.72 11.98
C MET A 155 16.40 28.20 12.27
N ILE A 156 15.95 28.99 11.28
CA ILE A 156 15.71 30.44 11.38
C ILE A 156 14.33 30.72 11.98
N GLN A 157 13.36 29.86 11.70
CA GLN A 157 11.98 30.00 12.16
C GLN A 157 11.88 29.98 13.70
N ASN A 158 11.13 30.94 14.24
CA ASN A 158 10.72 31.01 15.64
C ASN A 158 9.32 31.63 15.71
N THR A 159 8.33 30.83 16.08
CA THR A 159 6.91 31.21 16.05
C THR A 159 6.37 31.73 17.39
N MET A 160 7.24 31.99 18.38
CA MET A 160 6.82 32.60 19.65
C MET A 160 6.27 34.02 19.42
N GLU A 161 5.22 34.41 20.13
CA GLU A 161 4.70 35.79 20.09
C GLU A 161 5.61 36.74 20.87
N ASN A 162 6.20 36.27 21.97
CA ASN A 162 7.07 37.07 22.83
C ASN A 162 8.31 36.26 23.27
N LEU A 163 9.51 36.79 23.00
CA LEU A 163 10.79 36.15 23.34
C LEU A 163 11.15 36.20 24.84
N GLN A 164 10.25 36.69 25.70
CA GLN A 164 10.48 36.85 27.14
C GLN A 164 9.75 35.81 28.01
N ALA A 165 8.85 35.00 27.43
CA ALA A 165 8.06 34.02 28.17
C ALA A 165 7.99 32.70 27.43
N ASP A 166 7.93 31.61 28.19
CA ASP A 166 7.74 30.27 27.63
C ASP A 166 6.40 30.19 26.88
N GLN A 167 6.39 29.44 25.77
CA GLN A 167 5.21 29.33 24.93
C GLN A 167 5.15 27.96 24.26
N LYS A 168 3.93 27.41 24.18
CA LYS A 168 3.64 26.24 23.36
C LYS A 168 2.84 26.68 22.15
N VAL A 169 3.29 26.31 20.95
CA VAL A 169 2.63 26.69 19.69
C VAL A 169 2.65 25.54 18.70
N SER A 170 1.61 25.46 17.87
CA SER A 170 1.65 24.58 16.70
C SER A 170 2.46 25.26 15.58
N GLU A 171 3.45 24.55 15.05
CA GLU A 171 4.38 25.06 14.06
C GLU A 171 4.56 24.07 12.89
N ALA A 172 4.39 24.57 11.67
CA ALA A 172 4.70 23.85 10.44
C ALA A 172 6.11 24.19 9.95
N ASP A 173 6.94 23.18 9.71
CA ASP A 173 8.27 23.32 9.12
C ASP A 173 8.63 22.10 8.25
N VAL A 174 9.91 21.91 7.90
CA VAL A 174 10.36 20.75 7.10
C VAL A 174 9.98 19.40 7.71
N THR A 175 9.76 19.35 9.02
CA THR A 175 9.40 18.14 9.75
C THR A 175 7.90 17.85 9.79
N GLY A 176 7.08 18.68 9.15
CA GLY A 176 5.61 18.62 9.18
C GLY A 176 5.04 19.63 10.18
N THR A 177 3.79 19.40 10.60
CA THR A 177 3.12 20.24 11.61
C THR A 177 3.22 19.59 12.98
N CYS A 178 3.86 20.28 13.92
CA CYS A 178 4.21 19.74 15.24
C CYS A 178 3.88 20.74 16.35
N ASP A 179 3.58 20.25 17.56
CA ASP A 179 3.61 21.08 18.76
C ASP A 179 5.07 21.40 19.13
N ALA A 180 5.39 22.68 19.23
CA ALA A 180 6.70 23.21 19.59
C ALA A 180 6.65 23.86 20.98
N ASP A 181 7.46 23.31 21.88
CA ASP A 181 7.63 23.82 23.25
C ASP A 181 8.84 24.76 23.29
N TYR A 182 8.60 26.05 23.44
CA TYR A 182 9.64 27.06 23.59
C TYR A 182 9.84 27.43 25.06
N THR A 183 11.10 27.45 25.49
CA THR A 183 11.51 27.85 26.84
C THR A 183 12.63 28.89 26.79
N VAL A 184 12.51 29.96 27.56
CA VAL A 184 13.53 31.01 27.65
C VAL A 184 14.58 30.56 28.65
N SER A 185 15.74 30.12 28.16
CA SER A 185 16.80 29.55 29.01
C SER A 185 17.61 30.64 29.69
N GLU A 186 17.98 31.69 28.95
CA GLU A 186 18.79 32.81 29.48
C GLU A 186 18.34 34.11 28.84
N ASN A 187 18.23 35.15 29.67
CA ASN A 187 17.91 36.50 29.22
C ASN A 187 19.11 37.42 29.52
N GLY A 188 20.14 37.32 28.70
CA GLY A 188 21.37 38.08 28.83
C GLY A 188 21.19 39.56 28.46
N TRP A 189 22.25 40.35 28.70
CA TRP A 189 22.25 41.77 28.37
C TRP A 189 22.28 42.01 26.84
N TYR A 190 22.97 41.15 26.09
CA TYR A 190 23.18 41.31 24.64
C TYR A 190 22.29 40.40 23.78
N SER A 191 21.89 39.24 24.32
CA SER A 191 21.10 38.23 23.61
C SER A 191 20.15 37.48 24.56
N VAL A 192 19.16 36.83 23.98
CA VAL A 192 18.25 35.90 24.63
C VAL A 192 18.48 34.52 24.05
N THR A 193 18.63 33.53 24.92
CA THR A 193 18.80 32.12 24.55
C THR A 193 17.48 31.39 24.75
N ILE A 194 16.96 30.81 23.68
CA ILE A 194 15.68 30.11 23.64
C ILE A 194 15.92 28.66 23.27
N LYS A 195 15.31 27.74 24.03
CA LYS A 195 15.30 26.32 23.72
C LYS A 195 13.95 25.94 23.14
N LYS A 196 13.97 25.18 22.06
CA LYS A 196 12.80 24.68 21.34
C LYS A 196 12.86 23.16 21.34
N HIS A 197 11.85 22.52 21.91
CA HIS A 197 11.69 21.08 21.90
C HIS A 197 10.48 20.68 21.05
N LYS A 198 10.65 19.66 20.20
CA LYS A 198 9.56 19.02 19.46
C LYS A 198 9.61 17.51 19.68
N ASN A 199 8.50 16.93 20.13
CA ASN A 199 8.30 15.49 20.07
C ASN A 199 7.80 15.11 18.67
N LEU A 200 8.70 14.54 17.86
CA LEU A 200 8.43 14.31 16.44
C LEU A 200 7.41 13.19 16.17
N LEU A 201 7.10 12.36 17.18
CA LEU A 201 6.06 11.32 17.09
C LEU A 201 4.64 11.88 17.01
N GLY A 202 4.42 13.08 17.55
CA GLY A 202 3.13 13.78 17.53
C GLY A 202 2.89 14.62 16.27
N CYS A 203 3.89 14.75 15.39
CA CYS A 203 3.77 15.56 14.19
C CYS A 203 2.85 14.91 13.15
N THR A 204 2.01 15.73 12.50
CA THR A 204 1.20 15.32 11.35
C THR A 204 1.88 15.66 10.04
N GLU A 205 1.54 14.94 8.97
CA GLU A 205 2.04 15.18 7.59
C GLU A 205 3.56 15.04 7.42
N ARG A 206 4.23 14.30 8.33
CA ARG A 206 5.67 14.11 8.31
C ARG A 206 6.17 13.01 7.36
N HIS A 207 5.47 11.88 7.30
CA HIS A 207 6.05 10.65 6.73
C HIS A 207 5.51 10.35 5.33
N GLY A 208 6.43 10.02 4.42
CA GLY A 208 6.13 9.49 3.09
C GLY A 208 6.15 7.97 3.11
N TYR A 209 5.15 7.33 2.53
CA TYR A 209 5.06 5.87 2.46
C TYR A 209 5.02 5.39 1.01
N GLN A 210 5.98 4.55 0.65
CA GLN A 210 5.93 3.73 -0.56
C GLN A 210 5.67 2.29 -0.14
N THR A 211 4.40 1.92 -0.12
CA THR A 211 3.97 0.58 0.26
C THR A 211 2.70 0.19 -0.48
N ALA A 212 2.55 -1.10 -0.75
CA ALA A 212 1.31 -1.68 -1.22
C ALA A 212 0.22 -1.72 -0.13
N LEU A 213 0.60 -1.52 1.14
CA LEU A 213 -0.32 -1.48 2.28
C LEU A 213 -1.21 -0.23 2.20
N GLN A 214 -2.44 -0.43 1.73
CA GLN A 214 -3.46 0.61 1.71
C GLN A 214 -4.19 0.62 3.05
N GLY A 215 -4.01 1.69 3.82
CA GLY A 215 -4.71 1.90 5.09
C GLY A 215 -5.60 3.13 5.08
N THR A 216 -6.70 3.09 5.82
CA THR A 216 -7.58 4.24 6.04
C THR A 216 -7.11 5.00 7.28
N PRO A 217 -6.89 6.33 7.22
CA PRO A 217 -6.43 7.07 8.38
C PRO A 217 -7.52 7.16 9.45
N TYR A 218 -7.11 7.15 10.72
CA TYR A 218 -7.95 7.45 11.89
C TYR A 218 -7.15 8.31 12.88
N ARG A 219 -7.84 9.00 13.79
CA ARG A 219 -7.22 9.81 14.84
C ARG A 219 -7.77 9.41 16.21
N VAL A 220 -6.87 9.24 17.17
CA VAL A 220 -7.20 8.99 18.58
C VAL A 220 -6.36 9.91 19.46
N PRO A 221 -6.80 10.29 20.68
CA PRO A 221 -6.00 11.09 21.60
C PRO A 221 -4.82 10.27 22.18
N SER A 222 -3.80 10.03 21.36
CA SER A 222 -2.59 9.27 21.72
C SER A 222 -1.35 10.10 21.45
N GLU A 223 -0.30 9.91 22.25
CA GLU A 223 1.03 10.51 22.04
C GLU A 223 1.72 9.97 20.77
N ILE A 224 1.20 8.87 20.20
CA ILE A 224 1.71 8.21 19.00
C ILE A 224 0.68 8.36 17.88
N GLN A 225 0.97 9.20 16.88
CA GLN A 225 0.10 9.40 15.70
C GLN A 225 0.67 8.83 14.40
N SER A 226 1.89 8.28 14.45
CA SER A 226 2.58 7.67 13.31
C SER A 226 3.35 6.44 13.77
N LEU A 227 3.78 5.58 12.83
CA LEU A 227 4.56 4.36 13.08
C LEU A 227 5.69 4.61 14.12
N PRO A 228 5.51 4.22 15.40
CA PRO A 228 6.47 4.41 16.49
C PRO A 228 7.54 3.34 16.44
N ILE A 229 7.89 2.87 15.24
CA ILE A 229 9.07 2.03 15.10
C ILE A 229 10.32 2.86 15.42
N MET A 230 10.19 4.19 15.38
CA MET A 230 11.26 5.15 15.68
C MET A 230 10.87 6.18 16.73
N LYS A 231 11.53 6.17 17.89
CA LYS A 231 11.48 7.29 18.84
C LYS A 231 12.26 8.45 18.25
N SER A 232 11.60 9.58 18.03
CA SER A 232 12.20 10.73 17.36
C SER A 232 12.06 12.00 18.21
N SER A 233 13.16 12.69 18.44
CA SER A 233 13.20 13.95 19.21
C SER A 233 13.98 15.02 18.46
N HIS A 234 13.60 16.27 18.67
CA HIS A 234 14.26 17.40 18.06
C HIS A 234 14.38 18.55 19.06
N ASP A 235 15.62 18.91 19.37
CA ASP A 235 16.00 19.91 20.35
C ASP A 235 16.85 20.98 19.68
N CYS A 236 16.40 22.23 19.73
CA CYS A 236 17.13 23.38 19.20
C CYS A 236 17.41 24.41 20.28
N GLN A 237 18.55 25.07 20.18
CA GLN A 237 18.88 26.27 20.93
C GLN A 237 19.14 27.42 19.97
N GLN A 238 18.38 28.50 20.11
CA GLN A 238 18.52 29.73 19.34
C GLN A 238 19.05 30.84 20.25
N GLU A 239 19.99 31.63 19.75
CA GLU A 239 20.49 32.85 20.37
C GLU A 239 20.08 34.04 19.50
N ILE A 240 19.25 34.93 20.05
CA ILE A 240 18.70 36.09 19.34
C ILE A 240 19.19 37.37 20.04
N SER A 241 19.78 38.31 19.30
CA SER A 241 20.23 39.59 19.87
C SER A 241 19.04 40.43 20.35
N LYS A 242 19.30 41.41 21.23
CA LYS A 242 18.26 42.40 21.62
C LYS A 242 17.71 43.22 20.46
N SER A 243 18.46 43.32 19.36
CA SER A 243 18.00 43.91 18.10
C SER A 243 17.14 42.97 17.24
N GLY A 244 16.80 41.78 17.74
CA GLY A 244 15.96 40.81 17.03
C GLY A 244 16.65 40.15 15.84
N ILE A 245 17.97 39.95 15.88
CA ILE A 245 18.72 39.23 14.84
C ILE A 245 19.17 37.88 15.40
N LEU A 246 18.92 36.79 14.66
CA LEU A 246 19.44 35.47 15.01
C LEU A 246 20.97 35.49 14.94
N LYS A 247 21.64 35.20 16.05
CA LYS A 247 23.11 35.10 16.17
C LYS A 247 23.60 33.66 16.09
N GLY A 248 22.81 32.72 16.58
CA GLY A 248 23.14 31.30 16.50
C GLY A 248 21.91 30.43 16.57
N SER A 249 21.93 29.29 15.90
CA SER A 249 20.96 28.21 16.07
C SER A 249 21.70 26.88 16.05
N SER A 250 21.46 26.02 17.04
CA SER A 250 22.09 24.72 17.18
C SER A 250 21.01 23.68 17.47
N CYS A 251 20.80 22.74 16.55
CA CYS A 251 19.76 21.73 16.64
C CYS A 251 20.35 20.33 16.69
N THR A 252 19.77 19.46 17.51
CA THR A 252 20.04 18.02 17.54
C THR A 252 18.74 17.28 17.34
N GLU A 253 18.68 16.48 16.27
CA GLU A 253 17.59 15.57 15.96
C GLU A 253 18.07 14.14 16.16
N GLN A 254 17.25 13.30 16.79
CA GLN A 254 17.55 11.89 16.97
C GLN A 254 16.39 11.03 16.50
N HIS A 255 16.74 9.92 15.88
CA HIS A 255 15.85 8.98 15.23
C HIS A 255 16.26 7.56 15.63
N VAL A 256 15.51 6.96 16.55
CA VAL A 256 15.94 5.68 17.17
C VAL A 256 14.95 4.57 16.89
N PHE A 257 15.34 3.64 16.03
CA PHE A 257 14.59 2.47 15.62
C PHE A 257 14.73 1.30 16.61
N ARG A 258 13.64 0.93 17.31
CA ARG A 258 13.63 -0.08 18.39
C ARG A 258 12.36 -0.96 18.38
N PRO A 259 12.17 -1.85 17.40
CA PRO A 259 10.93 -2.64 17.30
C PRO A 259 10.76 -3.70 18.41
N PHE A 260 11.86 -4.24 19.00
CA PHE A 260 11.78 -5.39 19.93
C PHE A 260 12.73 -5.35 21.14
N SER A 261 13.38 -4.20 21.43
CA SER A 261 14.35 -4.07 22.53
C SER A 261 13.86 -3.13 23.64
N ARG A 262 14.30 -3.40 24.87
CA ARG A 262 14.28 -2.43 25.99
C ARG A 262 15.67 -1.77 26.09
N ASP A 263 15.73 -0.54 26.61
CA ASP A 263 16.94 0.30 26.76
C ASP A 263 17.51 0.94 25.47
N SER A 264 18.79 1.32 25.47
CA SER A 264 19.44 2.10 24.41
C SER A 264 19.82 1.30 23.16
N SER A 265 19.51 0.00 23.10
CA SER A 265 19.95 -0.86 22.00
C SER A 265 19.03 -0.74 20.79
N GLY A 266 19.56 -0.34 19.63
CA GLY A 266 18.79 -0.17 18.40
C GLY A 266 19.55 0.59 17.31
N ALA A 267 18.99 0.62 16.10
CA ALA A 267 19.54 1.46 15.03
C ALA A 267 19.17 2.92 15.31
N MET A 268 20.13 3.82 15.19
CA MET A 268 19.96 5.22 15.53
C MET A 268 20.59 6.09 14.46
N THR A 269 19.86 7.11 14.01
CA THR A 269 20.38 8.24 13.25
C THR A 269 20.30 9.49 14.12
N GLU A 270 21.40 10.23 14.20
CA GLU A 270 21.48 11.54 14.83
C GLU A 270 21.84 12.58 13.77
N SER A 271 21.14 13.71 13.75
CA SER A 271 21.51 14.89 12.96
C SER A 271 21.84 16.04 13.89
N ARG A 272 22.98 16.69 13.68
CA ARG A 272 23.39 17.91 14.38
C ARG A 272 23.58 19.02 13.37
N GLN A 273 22.85 20.12 13.55
CA GLN A 273 22.92 21.28 12.69
C GLN A 273 23.38 22.50 13.50
N THR A 274 24.24 23.32 12.92
CA THR A 274 24.60 24.63 13.47
C THR A 274 24.53 25.70 12.39
N LEU A 275 23.97 26.85 12.77
CA LEU A 275 23.91 28.07 11.96
C LEU A 275 24.46 29.21 12.82
N LYS A 276 25.59 29.80 12.43
CA LYS A 276 26.27 30.84 13.23
C LYS A 276 26.38 32.12 12.42
N TYR A 277 25.96 33.24 13.00
CA TYR A 277 26.11 34.56 12.39
C TYR A 277 27.59 34.88 12.17
N SER A 278 27.92 35.26 10.94
CA SER A 278 29.29 35.51 10.50
C SER A 278 29.50 37.01 10.26
N ASN A 279 28.68 37.62 9.38
CA ASN A 279 28.81 39.02 9.00
C ASN A 279 27.49 39.58 8.45
N GLU A 280 27.42 40.89 8.24
CA GLU A 280 26.34 41.56 7.50
C GLU A 280 26.93 42.54 6.48
N ARG A 281 26.19 42.79 5.40
CA ARG A 281 26.56 43.78 4.37
C ARG A 281 25.34 44.48 3.80
N THR A 282 25.50 45.73 3.39
CA THR A 282 24.47 46.47 2.67
C THR A 282 24.40 46.01 1.21
N GLY A 283 23.19 45.89 0.69
CA GLY A 283 22.89 45.47 -0.67
C GLY A 283 22.22 44.11 -0.73
N VAL A 284 21.26 43.97 -1.65
CA VAL A 284 20.58 42.73 -2.00
C VAL A 284 20.78 42.50 -3.51
N SER A 285 20.94 41.25 -3.93
CA SER A 285 21.39 40.95 -5.30
C SER A 285 20.38 40.19 -6.16
N THR A 286 19.15 39.94 -5.68
CA THR A 286 18.15 39.20 -6.48
C THR A 286 16.70 39.55 -6.18
N ALA A 287 15.92 39.82 -7.24
CA ALA A 287 14.47 39.71 -7.26
C ALA A 287 14.04 39.07 -8.59
N LYS A 288 14.01 37.73 -8.64
CA LYS A 288 13.29 37.02 -9.71
C LYS A 288 11.78 37.11 -9.42
N SER A 289 10.96 37.17 -10.46
CA SER A 289 9.50 37.15 -10.35
C SER A 289 9.02 35.84 -9.70
N VAL A 290 7.95 35.90 -8.90
CA VAL A 290 7.35 34.73 -8.27
C VAL A 290 6.49 33.98 -9.30
N THR A 291 6.84 32.74 -9.64
CA THR A 291 6.10 31.90 -10.59
C THR A 291 5.41 30.71 -9.93
N ARG A 292 6.01 30.17 -8.85
CA ARG A 292 5.53 29.00 -8.10
C ARG A 292 5.49 29.33 -6.61
N LYS A 293 4.46 28.83 -5.90
CA LYS A 293 4.38 28.85 -4.42
C LYS A 293 4.41 27.42 -3.88
N ALA A 294 5.05 27.25 -2.73
CA ALA A 294 5.14 26.00 -1.97
C ALA A 294 5.08 26.30 -0.47
N ASP A 295 4.82 25.29 0.35
CA ASP A 295 4.86 25.37 1.81
C ASP A 295 6.21 24.91 2.38
N MET A 296 6.32 24.97 3.71
CA MET A 296 7.49 24.50 4.45
C MET A 296 7.57 22.98 4.59
N ASN A 297 6.51 22.22 4.28
CA ASN A 297 6.48 20.77 4.48
C ASN A 297 7.43 20.05 3.52
N PHE A 298 7.98 18.92 3.95
CA PHE A 298 8.85 18.11 3.10
C PHE A 298 8.11 17.52 1.90
N GLU A 299 8.71 17.60 0.73
CA GLU A 299 8.16 16.98 -0.47
C GLU A 299 8.77 15.59 -0.68
N HIS A 300 7.95 14.55 -0.47
CA HIS A 300 8.34 13.15 -0.63
C HIS A 300 8.43 12.75 -2.12
N HIS A 301 9.49 13.17 -2.78
CA HIS A 301 9.79 12.76 -4.15
C HIS A 301 10.63 11.47 -4.17
N VAL A 302 10.34 10.57 -5.10
CA VAL A 302 11.21 9.44 -5.41
C VAL A 302 11.66 9.59 -6.84
N ASP A 303 12.94 9.89 -7.01
CA ASP A 303 13.53 10.08 -8.32
C ASP A 303 13.39 8.81 -9.16
N THR A 304 12.60 8.88 -10.23
CA THR A 304 12.72 7.95 -11.35
C THR A 304 13.99 8.31 -12.10
N ALA A 305 15.11 7.75 -11.68
CA ALA A 305 16.36 7.92 -12.39
C ALA A 305 16.23 7.28 -13.78
N SER A 306 16.04 8.11 -14.82
CA SER A 306 16.22 7.69 -16.21
C SER A 306 17.72 7.53 -16.47
N SER A 307 18.22 6.31 -16.36
CA SER A 307 19.63 6.03 -16.57
C SER A 307 19.88 5.69 -18.03
N THR A 308 20.67 6.51 -18.73
CA THR A 308 21.26 6.16 -20.04
C THR A 308 22.14 4.90 -19.99
N LYS A 309 22.45 4.38 -18.78
CA LYS A 309 23.21 3.14 -18.55
C LYS A 309 22.33 1.96 -18.12
N ALA A 310 20.99 2.11 -18.09
CA ALA A 310 20.07 1.07 -17.63
C ALA A 310 20.31 -0.26 -18.37
N ARG A 311 20.32 -0.23 -19.70
CA ARG A 311 20.57 -1.43 -20.54
C ARG A 311 21.81 -2.21 -20.11
N LYS A 312 22.96 -1.54 -20.09
CA LYS A 312 24.25 -2.17 -19.76
C LYS A 312 24.26 -2.75 -18.34
N ASN A 313 23.62 -2.08 -17.39
CA ASN A 313 23.53 -2.56 -16.02
C ASN A 313 22.64 -3.80 -15.91
N ILE A 314 21.51 -3.83 -16.63
CA ILE A 314 20.62 -5.01 -16.68
C ILE A 314 21.35 -6.19 -17.30
N GLU A 315 21.97 -6.00 -18.47
CA GLU A 315 22.72 -7.05 -19.16
C GLU A 315 23.86 -7.60 -18.29
N LYS A 316 24.61 -6.71 -17.62
CA LYS A 316 25.67 -7.12 -16.67
C LYS A 316 25.11 -7.95 -15.51
N GLN A 317 23.96 -7.57 -14.95
CA GLN A 317 23.35 -8.30 -13.85
C GLN A 317 22.81 -9.67 -14.31
N LEU A 318 22.25 -9.76 -15.51
CA LEU A 318 21.81 -11.03 -16.11
C LEU A 318 22.98 -11.98 -16.38
N VAL A 319 24.12 -11.47 -16.84
CA VAL A 319 25.36 -12.25 -16.97
C VAL A 319 25.86 -12.76 -15.61
N ASN A 320 25.76 -11.93 -14.56
CA ASN A 320 26.09 -12.36 -13.20
C ASN A 320 25.14 -13.48 -12.71
N ILE A 321 23.83 -13.33 -12.94
CA ILE A 321 22.84 -14.38 -12.65
C ILE A 321 23.15 -15.67 -13.41
N CYS A 322 23.49 -15.58 -14.71
CA CYS A 322 23.89 -16.74 -15.51
C CYS A 322 25.04 -17.53 -14.85
N ALA A 323 26.07 -16.83 -14.37
CA ALA A 323 27.24 -17.44 -13.75
C ALA A 323 26.93 -18.09 -12.39
N GLN A 324 26.10 -17.45 -11.56
CA GLN A 324 25.84 -17.87 -10.18
C GLN A 324 24.72 -18.91 -10.04
N THR A 325 23.86 -19.07 -11.05
CA THR A 325 22.66 -19.94 -10.96
C THR A 325 22.76 -21.26 -11.73
N LYS A 326 23.97 -21.68 -12.12
CA LYS A 326 24.20 -22.95 -12.84
C LYS A 326 23.76 -24.19 -12.04
N GLY A 327 23.84 -24.12 -10.71
CA GLY A 327 23.54 -25.22 -9.78
C GLY A 327 22.12 -25.21 -9.21
N ASP A 328 22.02 -25.61 -7.93
CA ASP A 328 20.88 -25.36 -7.06
C ASP A 328 20.81 -23.88 -6.65
N VAL A 329 19.73 -23.47 -5.98
CA VAL A 329 19.61 -22.08 -5.49
C VAL A 329 20.71 -21.83 -4.48
N ARG A 330 21.45 -20.72 -4.65
CA ARG A 330 22.45 -20.26 -3.70
C ARG A 330 21.88 -19.18 -2.75
N PRO A 331 22.43 -19.00 -1.53
CA PRO A 331 21.98 -17.96 -0.61
C PRO A 331 21.93 -16.55 -1.22
N GLU A 332 22.85 -16.21 -2.12
CA GLU A 332 22.93 -14.91 -2.81
C GLU A 332 21.90 -14.72 -3.94
N THR A 333 21.22 -15.79 -4.37
CA THR A 333 20.31 -15.76 -5.52
C THR A 333 19.15 -14.76 -5.37
N PRO A 334 18.47 -14.68 -4.21
CA PRO A 334 17.43 -13.68 -3.99
C PRO A 334 17.96 -12.25 -4.12
N ARG A 335 19.17 -11.97 -3.62
CA ARG A 335 19.82 -10.67 -3.77
C ARG A 335 20.02 -10.31 -5.23
N LEU A 336 20.56 -11.24 -6.03
CA LEU A 336 20.79 -11.04 -7.45
C LEU A 336 19.49 -10.66 -8.20
N PHE A 337 18.37 -11.32 -7.84
CA PHE A 337 17.06 -11.01 -8.38
C PHE A 337 16.55 -9.64 -7.92
N SER A 338 16.68 -9.31 -6.63
CA SER A 338 16.27 -8.00 -6.11
C SER A 338 17.03 -6.84 -6.76
N ASP A 339 18.34 -6.99 -6.96
CA ASP A 339 19.20 -6.02 -7.64
C ASP A 339 18.77 -5.87 -9.11
N LEU A 340 18.41 -6.97 -9.80
CA LEU A 340 17.88 -6.94 -11.16
C LEU A 340 16.59 -6.10 -11.23
N VAL A 341 15.63 -6.35 -10.34
CA VAL A 341 14.37 -5.58 -10.26
C VAL A 341 14.65 -4.09 -10.03
N HIS A 342 15.52 -3.75 -9.08
CA HIS A 342 15.86 -2.35 -8.80
C HIS A 342 16.55 -1.65 -9.98
N ILE A 343 17.44 -2.34 -10.71
CA ILE A 343 18.06 -1.77 -11.91
C ILE A 343 17.01 -1.57 -13.02
N MET A 344 16.10 -2.53 -13.21
CA MET A 344 15.04 -2.48 -14.23
C MET A 344 14.07 -1.30 -14.03
N ARG A 345 13.92 -0.78 -12.80
CA ARG A 345 13.09 0.42 -12.53
C ARG A 345 13.57 1.68 -13.27
N SER A 346 14.83 1.71 -13.69
CA SER A 346 15.43 2.84 -14.42
C SER A 346 15.31 2.72 -15.95
N ALA A 347 14.75 1.62 -16.46
CA ALA A 347 14.65 1.34 -17.89
C ALA A 347 13.36 1.85 -18.51
N ASP A 348 13.46 2.34 -19.74
CA ASP A 348 12.31 2.62 -20.61
C ASP A 348 11.87 1.37 -21.38
N SER A 349 10.74 1.49 -22.09
CA SER A 349 10.14 0.37 -22.82
C SER A 349 11.06 -0.18 -23.92
N GLN A 350 11.81 0.69 -24.61
CA GLN A 350 12.74 0.26 -25.66
C GLN A 350 13.89 -0.55 -25.06
N THR A 351 14.47 -0.08 -23.96
CA THR A 351 15.55 -0.75 -23.25
C THR A 351 15.13 -2.15 -22.80
N LEU A 352 13.94 -2.30 -22.21
CA LEU A 352 13.44 -3.61 -21.77
C LEU A 352 13.25 -4.58 -22.95
N ASN A 353 12.70 -4.11 -24.07
CA ASN A 353 12.52 -4.92 -25.28
C ASN A 353 13.86 -5.35 -25.89
N ASP A 354 14.83 -4.44 -25.98
CA ASP A 354 16.17 -4.75 -26.48
C ASP A 354 16.87 -5.82 -25.63
N VAL A 355 16.79 -5.68 -24.30
CA VAL A 355 17.34 -6.69 -23.37
C VAL A 355 16.61 -8.02 -23.54
N TYR A 356 15.29 -8.01 -23.69
CA TYR A 356 14.51 -9.23 -23.91
C TYR A 356 14.92 -9.97 -25.18
N THR A 357 15.21 -9.26 -26.27
CA THR A 357 15.74 -9.87 -27.51
C THR A 357 17.10 -10.53 -27.27
N ASN A 358 17.97 -9.90 -26.49
CA ASN A 358 19.27 -10.46 -26.10
C ASN A 358 19.14 -11.70 -25.19
N VAL A 359 18.14 -11.71 -24.30
CA VAL A 359 17.79 -12.87 -23.47
C VAL A 359 17.20 -14.01 -24.30
N GLN A 360 16.30 -13.73 -25.24
CA GLN A 360 15.69 -14.74 -26.11
C GLN A 360 16.71 -15.42 -27.03
N SER A 361 17.63 -14.64 -27.61
CA SER A 361 18.67 -15.16 -28.51
C SER A 361 19.78 -15.94 -27.79
N GLY A 362 19.83 -15.92 -26.45
CA GLY A 362 20.91 -16.52 -25.68
C GLY A 362 22.23 -15.76 -25.74
N ALA A 363 22.23 -14.53 -26.28
CA ALA A 363 23.44 -13.72 -26.45
C ALA A 363 24.14 -13.38 -25.12
N LEU A 364 23.39 -13.36 -24.01
CA LEU A 364 23.90 -13.05 -22.67
C LEU A 364 24.42 -14.29 -21.92
N CYS A 365 24.00 -15.50 -22.30
CA CYS A 365 24.27 -16.72 -21.54
C CYS A 365 24.08 -17.95 -22.43
N SER A 366 25.17 -18.65 -22.78
CA SER A 366 25.10 -19.86 -23.62
C SER A 366 24.58 -21.08 -22.87
N ASP A 367 25.04 -21.29 -21.64
CA ASP A 367 24.89 -22.59 -20.94
C ASP A 367 23.66 -22.66 -20.03
N ASN A 368 23.08 -21.52 -19.67
CA ASN A 368 22.03 -21.42 -18.64
C ASN A 368 20.94 -20.39 -19.03
N ASN A 369 20.69 -20.23 -20.33
CA ASN A 369 19.82 -19.18 -20.85
C ASN A 369 18.38 -19.30 -20.33
N GLN A 370 17.88 -20.52 -20.12
CA GLN A 370 16.51 -20.75 -19.64
C GLN A 370 16.29 -20.14 -18.25
N LYS A 371 17.25 -20.29 -17.32
CA LYS A 371 17.17 -19.64 -16.02
C LYS A 371 17.28 -18.12 -16.14
N VAL A 372 18.22 -17.61 -16.94
CA VAL A 372 18.35 -16.15 -17.16
C VAL A 372 17.05 -15.56 -17.72
N ARG A 373 16.43 -16.24 -18.70
CA ARG A 373 15.11 -15.88 -19.22
C ARG A 373 14.06 -15.87 -18.11
N LYS A 374 14.03 -16.89 -17.25
CA LYS A 374 13.08 -16.94 -16.13
C LYS A 374 13.28 -15.80 -15.14
N PHE A 375 14.52 -15.47 -14.77
CA PHE A 375 14.82 -14.32 -13.89
C PHE A 375 14.39 -12.99 -14.50
N PHE A 376 14.65 -12.78 -15.79
CA PHE A 376 14.21 -11.57 -16.47
C PHE A 376 12.67 -11.48 -16.50
N LEU A 377 12.00 -12.56 -16.89
CA LEU A 377 10.53 -12.62 -16.93
C LEU A 377 9.90 -12.43 -15.55
N ASP A 378 10.43 -13.07 -14.50
CA ASP A 378 9.96 -12.88 -13.12
C ASP A 378 10.16 -11.44 -12.62
N ALA A 379 11.19 -10.75 -13.10
CA ALA A 379 11.50 -9.38 -12.69
C ALA A 379 10.57 -8.33 -13.33
N VAL A 380 10.02 -8.59 -14.52
CA VAL A 380 9.09 -7.68 -15.23
C VAL A 380 7.91 -7.24 -14.36
N PRO A 381 7.06 -8.16 -13.81
CA PRO A 381 5.92 -7.77 -12.98
C PRO A 381 6.34 -7.12 -11.64
N MET A 382 7.51 -7.47 -11.09
CA MET A 382 8.03 -6.94 -9.82
C MET A 382 8.62 -5.52 -9.94
N THR A 383 8.91 -5.08 -11.17
CA THR A 383 9.53 -3.77 -11.42
C THR A 383 8.56 -2.62 -11.12
N GLY A 384 7.28 -2.76 -11.49
CA GLY A 384 6.23 -1.79 -11.17
C GLY A 384 6.40 -0.41 -11.82
N THR A 385 6.97 -0.32 -13.04
CA THR A 385 7.12 0.94 -13.80
C THR A 385 6.22 0.97 -15.04
N PRO A 386 5.97 2.14 -15.67
CA PRO A 386 5.14 2.20 -16.87
C PRO A 386 5.69 1.32 -17.99
N ALA A 387 7.02 1.28 -18.16
CA ALA A 387 7.70 0.43 -19.13
C ALA A 387 7.48 -1.07 -18.85
N SER A 388 7.58 -1.50 -17.59
CA SER A 388 7.37 -2.90 -17.23
C SER A 388 5.91 -3.32 -17.36
N VAL A 389 4.96 -2.43 -17.04
CA VAL A 389 3.51 -2.65 -17.23
C VAL A 389 3.15 -2.74 -18.72
N THR A 390 3.77 -1.91 -19.57
CA THR A 390 3.63 -1.99 -21.04
C THR A 390 4.04 -3.37 -21.54
N MET A 391 5.21 -3.84 -21.12
CA MET A 391 5.75 -5.14 -21.52
C MET A 391 4.91 -6.30 -21.00
N LEU A 392 4.54 -6.27 -19.72
CA LEU A 392 3.63 -7.24 -19.09
C LEU A 392 2.32 -7.34 -19.87
N THR A 393 1.70 -6.20 -20.17
CA THR A 393 0.43 -6.14 -20.90
C THR A 393 0.58 -6.77 -22.27
N LYS A 394 1.59 -6.35 -23.03
CA LYS A 394 1.85 -6.88 -24.37
C LYS A 394 2.03 -8.40 -24.37
N MET A 395 2.90 -8.92 -23.51
CA MET A 395 3.20 -10.36 -23.42
C MET A 395 1.98 -11.21 -23.09
N ILE A 396 1.11 -10.73 -22.20
CA ILE A 396 -0.15 -11.42 -21.89
C ILE A 396 -1.12 -11.32 -23.07
N THR A 397 -1.28 -10.14 -23.69
CA THR A 397 -2.23 -9.95 -24.80
C THR A 397 -1.82 -10.62 -26.11
N ASP A 398 -0.53 -10.91 -26.27
CA ASP A 398 0.05 -11.61 -27.41
C ASP A 398 0.17 -13.13 -27.15
N ASN A 399 -0.31 -13.61 -25.99
CA ASN A 399 -0.23 -15.00 -25.52
C ASN A 399 1.21 -15.56 -25.39
N GLU A 400 2.21 -14.70 -25.18
CA GLU A 400 3.57 -15.13 -24.82
C GLU A 400 3.63 -15.67 -23.38
N VAL A 401 2.77 -15.14 -22.50
CA VAL A 401 2.60 -15.58 -21.11
C VAL A 401 1.12 -15.94 -20.90
N THR A 402 0.85 -17.17 -20.42
CA THR A 402 -0.51 -17.72 -20.30
C THR A 402 -0.68 -18.52 -19.00
N GLY A 403 -1.91 -18.96 -18.72
CA GLY A 403 -2.22 -19.81 -17.56
C GLY A 403 -1.92 -19.13 -16.22
N ILE A 404 -1.43 -19.93 -15.25
CA ILE A 404 -1.11 -19.46 -13.89
C ILE A 404 -0.07 -18.34 -13.88
N GLU A 405 0.89 -18.35 -14.80
CA GLU A 405 1.93 -17.31 -14.87
C GLU A 405 1.32 -15.94 -15.22
N ALA A 406 0.42 -15.90 -16.21
CA ALA A 406 -0.31 -14.69 -16.56
C ALA A 406 -1.20 -14.20 -15.41
N ASP A 407 -1.89 -15.12 -14.73
CA ASP A 407 -2.74 -14.80 -13.58
C ASP A 407 -1.91 -14.16 -12.45
N MET A 408 -0.76 -14.74 -12.10
CA MET A 408 0.18 -14.16 -11.12
C MET A 408 0.67 -12.78 -11.56
N TRP A 409 1.10 -12.61 -12.82
CA TRP A 409 1.56 -11.32 -13.34
C TRP A 409 0.48 -10.24 -13.20
N MET A 410 -0.76 -10.54 -13.57
CA MET A 410 -1.87 -9.60 -13.41
C MET A 410 -2.06 -9.20 -11.95
N THR A 411 -2.02 -10.14 -10.99
CA THR A 411 -2.20 -9.79 -9.56
C THR A 411 -1.16 -8.80 -9.04
N THR A 412 0.06 -8.75 -9.61
CA THR A 412 1.08 -7.78 -9.19
C THR A 412 0.69 -6.33 -9.44
N LEU A 413 -0.19 -6.06 -10.42
CA LEU A 413 -0.72 -4.73 -10.70
C LEU A 413 -1.45 -4.14 -9.48
N ALA A 414 -2.10 -4.98 -8.68
CA ALA A 414 -2.83 -4.56 -7.48
C ALA A 414 -1.91 -4.08 -6.33
N PHE A 415 -0.62 -4.37 -6.41
CA PHE A 415 0.37 -4.05 -5.36
C PHE A 415 1.35 -2.94 -5.78
N ILE A 416 1.16 -2.31 -6.94
CA ILE A 416 1.97 -1.15 -7.35
C ILE A 416 1.67 0.03 -6.41
N PRO A 417 2.64 0.51 -5.60
CA PRO A 417 2.36 1.49 -4.55
C PRO A 417 1.90 2.86 -5.05
N SER A 418 2.43 3.31 -6.18
CA SER A 418 2.15 4.63 -6.78
C SER A 418 1.97 4.49 -8.29
N PRO A 419 0.79 4.03 -8.75
CA PRO A 419 0.52 3.92 -10.17
C PRO A 419 0.59 5.29 -10.86
N SER A 420 1.02 5.31 -12.12
CA SER A 420 0.99 6.52 -12.96
C SER A 420 -0.18 6.48 -13.93
N LYS A 421 -0.53 7.64 -14.47
CA LYS A 421 -1.56 7.76 -15.50
C LYS A 421 -1.26 6.92 -16.74
N ASP A 422 0.01 6.84 -17.15
CA ASP A 422 0.42 6.04 -18.29
C ASP A 422 0.16 4.55 -18.05
N MET A 423 0.41 4.04 -16.84
CA MET A 423 0.07 2.64 -16.51
C MET A 423 -1.41 2.33 -16.69
N ILE A 424 -2.31 3.27 -16.37
CA ILE A 424 -3.76 3.09 -16.56
C ILE A 424 -4.10 2.91 -18.04
N ARG A 425 -3.45 3.67 -18.93
CA ARG A 425 -3.61 3.53 -20.38
C ARG A 425 -3.08 2.20 -20.90
N GLU A 426 -1.89 1.81 -20.43
CA GLU A 426 -1.21 0.60 -20.88
C GLU A 426 -1.98 -0.67 -20.54
N VAL A 427 -2.74 -0.71 -19.43
CA VAL A 427 -3.52 -1.90 -19.04
C VAL A 427 -4.89 -2.01 -19.71
N MET A 428 -5.35 -1.00 -20.46
CA MET A 428 -6.64 -1.03 -21.17
C MET A 428 -6.83 -2.24 -22.10
N PRO A 429 -5.81 -2.70 -22.86
CA PRO A 429 -5.92 -3.92 -23.66
C PRO A 429 -6.20 -5.18 -22.85
N LEU A 430 -5.70 -5.27 -21.60
CA LEU A 430 -5.95 -6.41 -20.72
C LEU A 430 -7.44 -6.51 -20.36
N LEU A 431 -8.08 -5.38 -20.05
CA LEU A 431 -9.53 -5.35 -19.77
C LEU A 431 -10.35 -5.89 -20.93
N LYS A 432 -9.94 -5.62 -22.16
CA LYS A 432 -10.65 -6.05 -23.37
C LYS A 432 -10.44 -7.53 -23.68
N LYS A 433 -9.20 -8.02 -23.58
CA LYS A 433 -8.80 -9.36 -24.03
C LYS A 433 -8.85 -10.45 -22.94
N ASN A 434 -8.74 -10.10 -21.67
CA ASN A 434 -8.64 -11.06 -20.58
C ASN A 434 -9.57 -10.70 -19.41
N GLY A 435 -10.67 -11.46 -19.26
CA GLY A 435 -11.64 -11.26 -18.19
C GLY A 435 -11.04 -11.33 -16.78
N LYS A 436 -9.98 -12.13 -16.59
CA LYS A 436 -9.31 -12.25 -15.29
C LYS A 436 -8.52 -11.00 -14.88
N ALA A 437 -8.21 -10.11 -15.84
CA ALA A 437 -7.52 -8.85 -15.56
C ALA A 437 -8.39 -7.82 -14.83
N LEU A 438 -9.72 -7.99 -14.84
CA LEU A 438 -10.68 -7.01 -14.32
C LEU A 438 -10.39 -6.61 -12.86
N LEU A 439 -10.11 -7.58 -12.00
CA LEU A 439 -9.84 -7.35 -10.58
C LEU A 439 -8.49 -6.65 -10.33
N ALA A 440 -7.45 -7.07 -11.05
CA ALA A 440 -6.12 -6.46 -10.96
C ALA A 440 -6.12 -5.01 -11.44
N VAL A 441 -6.71 -4.75 -12.61
CA VAL A 441 -6.76 -3.41 -13.20
C VAL A 441 -7.63 -2.45 -12.38
N SER A 442 -8.78 -2.91 -11.88
CA SER A 442 -9.59 -2.09 -10.98
C SER A 442 -8.89 -1.77 -9.65
N SER A 443 -8.05 -2.67 -9.13
CA SER A 443 -7.18 -2.39 -7.96
C SER A 443 -6.15 -1.30 -8.25
N LEU A 444 -5.55 -1.33 -9.45
CA LEU A 444 -4.59 -0.32 -9.92
C LEU A 444 -5.27 1.06 -10.01
N VAL A 445 -6.48 1.12 -10.57
CA VAL A 445 -7.31 2.34 -10.65
C VAL A 445 -7.62 2.90 -9.26
N ASN A 446 -8.08 2.08 -8.33
CA ASN A 446 -8.34 2.51 -6.95
C ASN A 446 -7.09 3.11 -6.30
N THR A 447 -5.94 2.45 -6.47
CA THR A 447 -4.67 2.92 -5.89
C THR A 447 -4.21 4.25 -6.51
N TYR A 448 -4.38 4.42 -7.83
CA TYR A 448 -4.11 5.69 -8.52
C TYR A 448 -4.97 6.83 -7.97
N CYS A 449 -6.27 6.60 -7.82
CA CYS A 449 -7.23 7.63 -7.43
C CYS A 449 -7.26 7.97 -5.94
N LYS A 450 -6.69 7.12 -5.07
CA LYS A 450 -6.45 7.50 -3.67
C LYS A 450 -5.38 8.59 -3.52
N LYS A 451 -4.44 8.66 -4.47
CA LYS A 451 -3.32 9.63 -4.45
C LYS A 451 -3.55 10.83 -5.35
N THR A 452 -4.39 10.68 -6.38
CA THR A 452 -4.63 11.69 -7.42
C THR A 452 -6.12 11.97 -7.52
N ARG A 453 -6.51 13.24 -7.72
CA ARG A 453 -7.92 13.60 -7.96
C ARG A 453 -8.39 13.05 -9.31
N CYS A 454 -9.34 12.10 -9.29
CA CYS A 454 -9.81 11.39 -10.49
C CYS A 454 -11.15 11.87 -11.07
N GLU A 455 -11.83 12.83 -10.43
CA GLU A 455 -13.22 13.24 -10.78
C GLU A 455 -13.41 13.66 -12.26
N ASN A 456 -12.35 14.14 -12.93
CA ASN A 456 -12.37 14.58 -14.32
C ASN A 456 -11.32 13.86 -15.19
N ASP A 457 -10.84 12.69 -14.78
CA ASP A 457 -9.83 11.96 -15.54
C ASP A 457 -10.45 11.09 -16.65
N LEU A 458 -10.19 11.45 -17.91
CA LEU A 458 -10.68 10.73 -19.09
C LEU A 458 -10.21 9.27 -19.15
N ASP A 459 -8.99 8.96 -18.69
CA ASP A 459 -8.46 7.59 -18.75
C ASP A 459 -9.20 6.70 -17.75
N ILE A 460 -9.59 7.25 -16.59
CA ILE A 460 -10.42 6.55 -15.61
C ILE A 460 -11.85 6.39 -16.11
N ALA A 461 -12.42 7.44 -16.72
CA ALA A 461 -13.74 7.35 -17.35
C ALA A 461 -13.79 6.24 -18.43
N ASN A 462 -12.73 6.12 -19.23
CA ASN A 462 -12.61 5.05 -20.23
C ASN A 462 -12.55 3.65 -19.60
N VAL A 463 -11.86 3.48 -18.47
CA VAL A 463 -11.85 2.20 -17.74
C VAL A 463 -13.26 1.86 -17.26
N ILE A 464 -13.95 2.81 -16.61
CA ILE A 464 -15.29 2.55 -16.08
C ILE A 464 -16.29 2.26 -17.22
N SER A 465 -16.23 3.02 -18.32
CA SER A 465 -17.05 2.75 -19.51
C SER A 465 -16.80 1.34 -20.06
N ALA A 466 -15.54 0.89 -20.12
CA ALA A 466 -15.21 -0.46 -20.59
C ALA A 466 -15.73 -1.56 -19.64
N LEU A 467 -15.91 -1.27 -18.35
CA LEU A 467 -16.57 -2.16 -17.40
C LEU A 467 -18.09 -2.14 -17.63
N GLU A 468 -18.71 -0.97 -17.80
CA GLU A 468 -20.15 -0.87 -18.08
C GLU A 468 -20.55 -1.61 -19.37
N ASP A 469 -19.75 -1.48 -20.43
CA ASP A 469 -19.98 -2.16 -21.70
C ASP A 469 -20.02 -3.69 -21.55
N LYS A 470 -19.27 -4.25 -20.59
CA LYS A 470 -19.26 -5.70 -20.30
C LYS A 470 -20.49 -6.16 -19.52
N ILE A 471 -21.15 -5.27 -18.78
CA ILE A 471 -22.44 -5.55 -18.12
C ILE A 471 -23.58 -5.50 -19.15
N GLY A 472 -23.50 -4.52 -20.05
CA GLY A 472 -24.50 -4.30 -21.08
C GLY A 472 -25.75 -3.58 -20.58
N TYR A 473 -26.57 -3.12 -21.52
CA TYR A 473 -27.75 -2.32 -21.22
C TYR A 473 -28.77 -3.09 -20.38
N GLY A 474 -29.16 -2.51 -19.25
CA GLY A 474 -30.17 -3.07 -18.35
C GLY A 474 -29.72 -4.33 -17.58
N CYS A 475 -28.45 -4.76 -17.69
CA CYS A 475 -27.92 -5.91 -16.94
C CYS A 475 -28.71 -7.21 -17.16
N TYR A 476 -28.94 -7.57 -18.43
CA TYR A 476 -29.59 -8.84 -18.79
C TYR A 476 -28.60 -10.02 -18.68
N VAL A 477 -28.99 -11.06 -17.95
CA VAL A 477 -28.11 -12.20 -17.63
C VAL A 477 -28.60 -13.48 -18.32
N ASP A 478 -27.69 -14.18 -18.96
CA ASP A 478 -27.83 -15.54 -19.47
C ASP A 478 -26.69 -16.44 -18.97
N ASN A 479 -26.71 -17.72 -19.34
CA ASN A 479 -25.70 -18.69 -18.89
C ASN A 479 -24.29 -18.40 -19.44
N ASN A 480 -24.16 -17.67 -20.54
CA ASN A 480 -22.88 -17.39 -21.19
C ASN A 480 -22.22 -16.13 -20.63
N ASN A 481 -23.00 -15.16 -20.14
CA ASN A 481 -22.48 -13.87 -19.68
C ASN A 481 -22.46 -13.71 -18.14
N LYS A 482 -23.14 -14.59 -17.38
CA LYS A 482 -23.26 -14.51 -15.91
C LYS A 482 -21.92 -14.28 -15.21
N GLU A 483 -20.91 -15.11 -15.49
CA GLU A 483 -19.61 -15.02 -14.82
C GLU A 483 -18.90 -13.70 -15.13
N ASN A 484 -18.92 -13.27 -16.39
CA ASN A 484 -18.33 -12.01 -16.82
C ASN A 484 -19.03 -10.80 -16.15
N ILE A 485 -20.37 -10.81 -16.04
CA ILE A 485 -21.12 -9.75 -15.35
C ILE A 485 -20.75 -9.71 -13.86
N VAL A 486 -20.72 -10.85 -13.17
CA VAL A 486 -20.35 -10.91 -11.74
C VAL A 486 -18.94 -10.38 -11.52
N LEU A 487 -17.97 -10.82 -12.33
CA LEU A 487 -16.59 -10.37 -12.21
C LEU A 487 -16.44 -8.88 -12.50
N THR A 488 -17.22 -8.35 -13.45
CA THR A 488 -17.25 -6.93 -13.81
C THR A 488 -17.85 -6.06 -12.69
N LEU A 489 -18.94 -6.50 -12.06
CA LEU A 489 -19.52 -5.82 -10.89
C LEU A 489 -18.55 -5.81 -9.71
N ARG A 490 -17.84 -6.92 -9.48
CA ARG A 490 -16.78 -7.01 -8.48
C ARG A 490 -15.62 -6.07 -8.79
N ALA A 491 -15.23 -5.92 -10.05
CA ALA A 491 -14.22 -4.96 -10.48
C ALA A 491 -14.66 -3.50 -10.30
N LEU A 492 -15.93 -3.17 -10.58
CA LEU A 492 -16.49 -1.85 -10.27
C LEU A 492 -16.38 -1.55 -8.77
N GLY A 493 -16.79 -2.48 -7.90
CA GLY A 493 -16.64 -2.35 -6.46
C GLY A 493 -15.18 -2.28 -5.99
N ASN A 494 -14.27 -2.92 -6.72
CA ASN A 494 -12.85 -2.87 -6.42
C ASN A 494 -12.22 -1.52 -6.78
N SER A 495 -12.69 -0.88 -7.85
CA SER A 495 -12.22 0.44 -8.30
C SER A 495 -12.57 1.58 -7.35
N GLY A 496 -13.68 1.46 -6.60
CA GLY A 496 -14.21 2.53 -5.76
C GLY A 496 -14.86 3.70 -6.51
N HIS A 497 -14.79 3.72 -7.84
CA HIS A 497 -15.30 4.80 -8.69
C HIS A 497 -16.52 4.34 -9.49
N THR A 498 -17.64 4.10 -8.79
CA THR A 498 -18.88 3.60 -9.41
C THR A 498 -19.88 4.70 -9.75
N SER A 499 -19.54 5.98 -9.58
CA SER A 499 -20.49 7.09 -9.74
C SER A 499 -21.08 7.19 -11.14
N SER A 500 -20.27 7.04 -12.20
CA SER A 500 -20.80 7.00 -13.58
C SER A 500 -21.59 5.71 -13.87
N ALA A 501 -21.22 4.60 -13.23
CA ALA A 501 -21.85 3.29 -13.40
C ALA A 501 -23.06 3.03 -12.50
N THR A 502 -23.49 4.02 -11.70
CA THR A 502 -24.50 3.80 -10.65
C THR A 502 -25.85 3.38 -11.22
N ALA A 503 -26.27 3.93 -12.37
CA ALA A 503 -27.50 3.53 -13.04
C ALA A 503 -27.45 2.07 -13.52
N THR A 504 -26.32 1.65 -14.08
CA THR A 504 -26.07 0.28 -14.53
C THR A 504 -26.09 -0.71 -13.35
N VAL A 505 -25.42 -0.36 -12.25
CA VAL A 505 -25.42 -1.16 -11.01
C VAL A 505 -26.82 -1.26 -10.41
N ASN A 506 -27.56 -0.16 -10.30
CA ASN A 506 -28.94 -0.14 -9.78
C ASN A 506 -29.90 -0.95 -10.67
N SER A 507 -29.67 -0.98 -11.98
CA SER A 507 -30.42 -1.85 -12.90
C SER A 507 -30.18 -3.34 -12.59
N CYS A 508 -28.93 -3.73 -12.28
CA CYS A 508 -28.64 -5.11 -11.86
C CYS A 508 -29.34 -5.50 -10.54
N ILE A 509 -29.48 -4.55 -9.59
CA ILE A 509 -30.09 -4.79 -8.27
C ILE A 509 -31.61 -4.98 -8.39
N SER A 510 -32.27 -4.08 -9.12
CA SER A 510 -33.74 -4.01 -9.24
C SER A 510 -34.34 -5.13 -10.10
N ARG A 511 -33.53 -5.73 -10.98
CA ARG A 511 -33.95 -6.78 -11.92
C ARG A 511 -34.12 -8.14 -11.24
N LYS A 512 -35.35 -8.48 -10.83
CA LYS A 512 -35.67 -9.72 -10.09
C LYS A 512 -35.48 -11.02 -10.91
N ASP A 513 -35.45 -10.95 -12.24
CA ASP A 513 -35.13 -12.07 -13.16
C ASP A 513 -33.64 -12.45 -13.16
N ASN A 514 -32.76 -11.58 -12.66
CA ASN A 514 -31.34 -11.89 -12.60
C ASN A 514 -31.01 -12.95 -11.52
N PRO A 515 -29.99 -13.80 -11.75
CA PRO A 515 -29.50 -14.72 -10.73
C PRO A 515 -29.09 -13.98 -9.45
N MET A 516 -29.28 -14.63 -8.30
CA MET A 516 -28.99 -14.08 -6.98
C MET A 516 -27.55 -13.54 -6.89
N GLU A 517 -26.59 -14.24 -7.50
CA GLU A 517 -25.18 -13.85 -7.53
C GLU A 517 -24.94 -12.49 -8.16
N VAL A 518 -25.66 -12.18 -9.23
CA VAL A 518 -25.51 -10.91 -9.96
C VAL A 518 -26.09 -9.78 -9.13
N ARG A 519 -27.26 -9.99 -8.51
CA ARG A 519 -27.89 -8.99 -7.64
C ARG A 519 -27.03 -8.71 -6.40
N ILE A 520 -26.47 -9.74 -5.76
CA ILE A 520 -25.54 -9.58 -4.63
C ILE A 520 -24.26 -8.87 -5.09
N ALA A 521 -23.63 -9.29 -6.19
CA ALA A 521 -22.43 -8.65 -6.71
C ALA A 521 -22.66 -7.16 -7.06
N ALA A 522 -23.86 -6.81 -7.52
CA ALA A 522 -24.23 -5.43 -7.79
C ALA A 522 -24.37 -4.61 -6.51
N ILE A 523 -24.96 -5.16 -5.44
CA ILE A 523 -24.99 -4.51 -4.12
C ILE A 523 -23.57 -4.34 -3.58
N GLU A 524 -22.74 -5.39 -3.68
CA GLU A 524 -21.33 -5.36 -3.24
C GLU A 524 -20.46 -4.39 -4.06
N ALA A 525 -20.90 -3.97 -5.26
CA ALA A 525 -20.21 -2.96 -6.05
C ALA A 525 -20.16 -1.60 -5.32
N PHE A 526 -21.02 -1.35 -4.33
CA PHE A 526 -20.95 -0.14 -3.52
C PHE A 526 -19.89 -0.18 -2.41
N ARG A 527 -19.19 -1.30 -2.20
CA ARG A 527 -18.26 -1.53 -1.06
C ARG A 527 -17.12 -0.50 -0.88
N ARG A 528 -16.85 0.33 -1.87
CA ARG A 528 -15.82 1.38 -1.85
C ARG A 528 -16.33 2.68 -2.47
N ALA A 529 -17.62 2.73 -2.81
CA ALA A 529 -18.22 3.88 -3.47
C ALA A 529 -18.35 5.04 -2.50
N SER A 530 -18.26 6.27 -3.01
CA SER A 530 -18.49 7.47 -2.20
C SER A 530 -19.87 7.41 -1.51
N CYS A 531 -19.99 8.06 -0.36
CA CYS A 531 -21.28 8.18 0.32
C CYS A 531 -22.30 9.00 -0.47
N ASP A 532 -21.87 9.79 -1.46
CA ASP A 532 -22.75 10.53 -2.38
C ASP A 532 -23.39 9.66 -3.47
N ASN A 533 -22.93 8.41 -3.64
CA ASN A 533 -23.51 7.50 -4.63
C ASN A 533 -24.95 7.10 -4.25
N ASP A 534 -25.82 7.05 -5.26
CA ASP A 534 -27.22 6.65 -5.10
C ASP A 534 -27.38 5.16 -4.76
N ARG A 535 -27.76 4.89 -3.50
CA ARG A 535 -28.04 3.56 -2.94
C ARG A 535 -29.54 3.29 -2.78
N THR A 536 -30.40 4.03 -3.47
CA THR A 536 -31.87 3.94 -3.32
C THR A 536 -32.39 2.54 -3.62
N GLU A 537 -31.89 1.85 -4.65
CA GLU A 537 -32.33 0.48 -4.96
C GLU A 537 -31.91 -0.53 -3.89
N ALA A 538 -30.72 -0.41 -3.30
CA ALA A 538 -30.33 -1.23 -2.15
C ALA A 538 -31.26 -0.99 -0.96
N LEU A 539 -31.61 0.27 -0.68
CA LEU A 539 -32.56 0.60 0.39
C LEU A 539 -33.97 0.02 0.14
N LYS A 540 -34.44 -0.02 -1.12
CA LYS A 540 -35.70 -0.68 -1.48
C LYS A 540 -35.64 -2.18 -1.22
N VAL A 541 -34.57 -2.85 -1.68
CA VAL A 541 -34.35 -4.29 -1.44
C VAL A 541 -34.30 -4.62 0.05
N PHE A 542 -33.62 -3.81 0.86
CA PHE A 542 -33.58 -3.99 2.32
C PHE A 542 -34.98 -3.99 2.96
N ASN A 543 -35.84 -3.06 2.53
CA ASN A 543 -37.19 -2.88 3.07
C ASN A 543 -38.24 -3.84 2.49
N ASP A 544 -37.96 -4.48 1.35
CA ASP A 544 -38.85 -5.45 0.72
C ASP A 544 -38.77 -6.81 1.44
N LYS A 545 -39.82 -7.15 2.21
CA LYS A 545 -39.91 -8.41 2.96
C LYS A 545 -40.08 -9.64 2.06
N GLU A 546 -40.44 -9.48 0.79
CA GLU A 546 -40.57 -10.58 -0.17
C GLU A 546 -39.23 -11.03 -0.75
N GLU A 547 -38.18 -10.20 -0.63
CA GLU A 547 -36.84 -10.55 -1.08
C GLU A 547 -36.16 -11.58 -0.15
N ASP A 548 -35.24 -12.36 -0.72
CA ASP A 548 -34.49 -13.37 0.03
C ASP A 548 -33.64 -12.72 1.13
N ALA A 549 -33.58 -13.37 2.30
CA ALA A 549 -32.86 -12.86 3.46
C ALA A 549 -31.38 -12.55 3.17
N GLU A 550 -30.71 -13.35 2.34
CA GLU A 550 -29.32 -13.13 1.94
C GLU A 550 -29.16 -11.78 1.22
N LEU A 551 -30.07 -11.49 0.28
CA LEU A 551 -30.04 -10.26 -0.50
C LEU A 551 -30.37 -9.04 0.37
N ARG A 552 -31.35 -9.15 1.27
CA ARG A 552 -31.72 -8.10 2.22
C ARG A 552 -30.57 -7.78 3.18
N ILE A 553 -29.84 -8.79 3.64
CA ILE A 553 -28.65 -8.62 4.49
C ILE A 553 -27.52 -7.95 3.70
N ALA A 554 -27.27 -8.36 2.45
CA ALA A 554 -26.28 -7.69 1.61
C ALA A 554 -26.63 -6.20 1.40
N ALA A 555 -27.90 -5.90 1.13
CA ALA A 555 -28.39 -4.54 0.98
C ALA A 555 -28.20 -3.70 2.25
N TYR A 556 -28.50 -4.29 3.42
CA TYR A 556 -28.24 -3.69 4.72
C TYR A 556 -26.76 -3.34 4.92
N LEU A 557 -25.84 -4.26 4.62
CA LEU A 557 -24.41 -3.99 4.75
C LEU A 557 -23.94 -2.86 3.82
N ALA A 558 -24.47 -2.80 2.59
CA ALA A 558 -24.13 -1.74 1.63
C ALA A 558 -24.62 -0.34 2.06
N ILE A 559 -25.79 -0.23 2.70
CA ILE A 559 -26.28 1.06 3.24
C ILE A 559 -25.54 1.45 4.53
N MET A 560 -25.16 0.48 5.36
CA MET A 560 -24.45 0.71 6.62
C MET A 560 -23.00 1.12 6.44
N GLN A 561 -22.47 1.04 5.22
CA GLN A 561 -21.15 1.52 4.90
C GLN A 561 -21.00 3.04 4.96
N CYS A 562 -22.10 3.77 4.74
CA CYS A 562 -22.17 5.22 4.86
C CYS A 562 -23.25 5.60 5.87
N PRO A 563 -23.04 5.31 7.17
CA PRO A 563 -24.06 5.47 8.18
C PRO A 563 -24.38 6.96 8.38
N SER A 564 -25.66 7.27 8.49
CA SER A 564 -26.15 8.60 8.85
C SER A 564 -27.34 8.46 9.80
N LYS A 565 -27.67 9.50 10.56
CA LYS A 565 -28.81 9.47 11.49
C LYS A 565 -30.11 9.03 10.81
N SER A 566 -30.35 9.45 9.56
CA SER A 566 -31.53 9.04 8.79
C SER A 566 -31.52 7.56 8.40
N ILE A 567 -30.35 7.03 7.97
CA ILE A 567 -30.19 5.60 7.65
C ILE A 567 -30.38 4.76 8.92
N ILE A 568 -29.75 5.13 10.04
CA ILE A 568 -29.89 4.43 11.32
C ILE A 568 -31.35 4.41 11.80
N THR A 569 -32.05 5.54 11.69
CA THR A 569 -33.49 5.61 12.00
C THR A 569 -34.30 4.65 11.11
N THR A 570 -33.98 4.60 9.82
CA THR A 570 -34.66 3.71 8.85
C THR A 570 -34.41 2.24 9.18
N VAL A 571 -33.16 1.86 9.46
CA VAL A 571 -32.77 0.51 9.86
C VAL A 571 -33.49 0.09 11.14
N ARG A 572 -33.57 0.96 12.15
CA ARG A 572 -34.31 0.65 13.39
C ARG A 572 -35.80 0.43 13.13
N ASN A 573 -36.43 1.34 12.38
CA ASN A 573 -37.86 1.23 12.09
C ASN A 573 -38.18 -0.05 11.31
N ALA A 574 -37.27 -0.47 10.41
CA ALA A 574 -37.35 -1.75 9.73
C ALA A 574 -37.18 -2.92 10.72
N LEU A 575 -36.18 -2.85 11.61
CA LEU A 575 -35.90 -3.88 12.61
C LEU A 575 -37.04 -4.08 13.62
N GLU A 576 -37.68 -3.02 14.12
CA GLU A 576 -38.84 -3.12 15.03
C GLU A 576 -39.99 -3.91 14.37
N LYS A 577 -40.16 -3.76 13.05
CA LYS A 577 -41.19 -4.43 12.24
C LYS A 577 -40.72 -5.72 11.59
N GLU A 578 -39.50 -6.18 11.84
CA GLU A 578 -38.91 -7.33 11.16
C GLU A 578 -39.46 -8.64 11.71
N GLU A 579 -39.90 -9.54 10.85
CA GLU A 579 -40.49 -10.84 11.23
C GLU A 579 -39.59 -12.01 10.80
N VAL A 580 -38.69 -11.79 9.83
CA VAL A 580 -37.74 -12.78 9.35
C VAL A 580 -36.55 -12.82 10.30
N ASN A 581 -36.50 -13.86 11.14
CA ASN A 581 -35.42 -14.03 12.12
C ASN A 581 -34.03 -13.97 11.49
N GLN A 582 -33.82 -14.47 10.27
CA GLN A 582 -32.52 -14.38 9.59
C GLN A 582 -32.02 -12.94 9.47
N VAL A 583 -32.89 -12.03 9.01
CA VAL A 583 -32.54 -10.62 8.81
C VAL A 583 -32.44 -9.92 10.16
N GLY A 584 -33.42 -10.15 11.05
CA GLY A 584 -33.47 -9.51 12.37
C GLY A 584 -32.28 -9.87 13.27
N SER A 585 -31.93 -11.16 13.38
CA SER A 585 -30.81 -11.61 14.21
C SER A 585 -29.46 -11.11 13.67
N PHE A 586 -29.30 -11.03 12.35
CA PHE A 586 -28.08 -10.51 11.73
C PHE A 586 -27.92 -9.02 12.01
N ILE A 587 -28.94 -8.21 11.72
CA ILE A 587 -28.91 -6.76 11.95
C ILE A 587 -28.69 -6.48 13.43
N TRP A 588 -29.41 -7.18 14.30
CA TRP A 588 -29.26 -7.00 15.74
C TRP A 588 -27.81 -7.30 16.17
N SER A 589 -27.30 -8.51 15.89
CA SER A 589 -25.91 -8.83 16.24
C SER A 589 -24.88 -7.87 15.65
N HIS A 590 -25.04 -7.43 14.40
CA HIS A 590 -24.16 -6.44 13.78
C HIS A 590 -24.17 -5.10 14.52
N LEU A 591 -25.35 -4.57 14.86
CA LEU A 591 -25.45 -3.31 15.60
C LEU A 591 -24.91 -3.44 17.03
N THR A 592 -25.15 -4.56 17.73
CA THR A 592 -24.56 -4.83 19.05
C THR A 592 -23.05 -4.83 18.98
N ASN A 593 -22.48 -5.61 18.06
CA ASN A 593 -21.04 -5.74 17.88
C ASN A 593 -20.39 -4.42 17.47
N LEU A 594 -21.07 -3.59 16.67
CA LEU A 594 -20.59 -2.25 16.35
C LEU A 594 -20.49 -1.37 17.58
N MET A 595 -21.51 -1.35 18.46
CA MET A 595 -21.49 -0.57 19.70
C MET A 595 -20.43 -1.06 20.70
N GLU A 596 -20.10 -2.34 20.69
CA GLU A 596 -19.09 -2.96 21.57
C GLU A 596 -17.67 -2.94 20.97
N SER A 597 -17.51 -2.53 19.71
CA SER A 597 -16.23 -2.58 19.01
C SER A 597 -15.21 -1.62 19.64
N SER A 598 -14.01 -2.13 19.83
CA SER A 598 -12.84 -1.35 20.26
C SER A 598 -12.10 -0.71 19.09
N SER A 599 -12.54 -0.89 17.83
CA SER A 599 -11.84 -0.34 16.68
C SER A 599 -11.94 1.20 16.64
N PRO A 600 -10.82 1.92 16.47
CA PRO A 600 -10.83 3.38 16.35
C PRO A 600 -11.52 3.84 15.07
N PHE A 601 -11.49 3.03 14.01
CA PHE A 601 -12.15 3.33 12.73
C PHE A 601 -13.68 3.29 12.83
N LYS A 602 -14.24 2.61 13.84
CA LYS A 602 -15.70 2.48 14.06
C LYS A 602 -16.26 3.49 15.07
N GLN A 603 -15.45 4.41 15.61
CA GLN A 603 -15.91 5.34 16.65
C GLN A 603 -16.99 6.31 16.17
N ASP A 604 -16.92 6.76 14.92
CA ASP A 604 -17.93 7.65 14.34
C ASP A 604 -19.31 6.98 14.30
N ILE A 605 -19.39 5.72 13.84
CA ILE A 605 -20.65 4.98 13.82
C ILE A 605 -21.14 4.65 15.23
N ILE A 606 -20.25 4.32 16.17
CA ILE A 606 -20.60 4.11 17.58
C ILE A 606 -21.26 5.37 18.16
N SER A 607 -20.73 6.56 17.87
CA SER A 607 -21.29 7.83 18.35
C SER A 607 -22.73 8.08 17.84
N ILE A 608 -23.03 7.64 16.61
CA ILE A 608 -24.38 7.73 16.03
C ILE A 608 -25.32 6.72 16.72
N LEU A 609 -24.85 5.48 16.95
CA LEU A 609 -25.64 4.39 17.54
C LEU A 609 -25.95 4.59 19.04
N ASN A 610 -25.00 5.14 19.82
CA ASN A 610 -25.13 5.35 21.27
C ASN A 610 -26.30 6.26 21.69
N SER A 611 -26.91 6.98 20.76
CA SER A 611 -28.04 7.86 21.04
C SER A 611 -29.39 7.13 21.16
N GLU A 612 -29.48 5.84 20.83
CA GLU A 612 -30.78 5.20 20.60
C GLU A 612 -30.81 3.67 20.88
N TYR A 613 -31.71 3.21 21.75
CA TYR A 613 -31.82 1.80 22.18
C TYR A 613 -32.51 0.87 21.15
N LEU A 614 -32.07 -0.39 21.10
CA LEU A 614 -32.65 -1.46 20.28
C LEU A 614 -33.72 -2.21 21.10
N LYS A 615 -34.97 -2.19 20.62
CA LYS A 615 -36.15 -2.56 21.43
C LYS A 615 -36.68 -3.99 21.24
N LYS A 616 -36.29 -4.65 20.15
CA LYS A 616 -36.81 -5.97 19.77
C LYS A 616 -35.69 -7.00 19.81
N GLU A 617 -35.90 -8.04 20.61
CA GLU A 617 -35.02 -9.20 20.68
C GLU A 617 -35.44 -10.25 19.64
N PHE A 618 -34.46 -10.95 19.07
CA PHE A 618 -34.63 -12.00 18.08
C PHE A 618 -34.11 -13.33 18.62
N ASP A 619 -34.52 -14.45 18.02
CA ASP A 619 -33.92 -15.74 18.36
C ASP A 619 -32.45 -15.75 17.97
N MET A 620 -31.62 -16.09 18.96
CA MET A 620 -30.18 -16.02 18.86
C MET A 620 -29.48 -17.39 18.78
N ASP A 621 -30.13 -18.46 18.29
CA ASP A 621 -29.46 -19.75 18.05
C ASP A 621 -28.41 -19.64 16.92
N LYS A 622 -27.13 -19.80 17.30
CA LYS A 622 -25.94 -19.72 16.42
C LYS A 622 -25.94 -20.77 15.30
N ARG A 623 -26.72 -21.84 15.43
CA ARG A 623 -26.77 -22.97 14.50
C ARG A 623 -27.85 -22.85 13.43
N LYS A 624 -28.65 -21.78 13.47
CA LYS A 624 -29.85 -21.64 12.62
C LYS A 624 -30.01 -20.26 12.02
N TYR A 625 -29.63 -19.21 12.76
CA TYR A 625 -29.90 -17.84 12.36
C TYR A 625 -28.63 -17.05 12.06
N SER A 626 -28.75 -16.18 11.07
CA SER A 626 -27.69 -15.32 10.55
C SER A 626 -27.16 -14.37 11.60
N ARG A 627 -25.84 -14.19 11.64
CA ARG A 627 -25.13 -13.43 12.66
C ARG A 627 -23.91 -12.73 12.11
N ASN A 628 -23.64 -11.57 12.69
CA ASN A 628 -22.31 -10.97 12.66
C ASN A 628 -21.57 -11.36 13.96
N TYR A 629 -20.28 -11.60 13.83
CA TYR A 629 -19.34 -11.76 14.93
C TYR A 629 -18.25 -10.71 14.78
N GLU A 630 -17.95 -10.00 15.86
CA GLU A 630 -16.82 -9.09 15.92
C GLU A 630 -16.05 -9.37 17.20
N GLY A 631 -14.73 -9.42 17.07
CA GLY A 631 -13.83 -9.39 18.19
C GLY A 631 -12.76 -8.37 17.91
N SER A 632 -12.60 -7.40 18.80
CA SER A 632 -11.62 -6.34 18.66
C SER A 632 -10.93 -6.03 19.98
N PHE A 633 -9.69 -5.58 19.88
CA PHE A 633 -8.98 -4.96 20.98
C PHE A 633 -8.19 -3.76 20.45
N PHE A 634 -8.06 -2.74 21.27
CA PHE A 634 -7.27 -1.56 20.94
C PHE A 634 -6.52 -1.06 22.18
N LEU A 635 -5.24 -0.75 21.98
CA LEU A 635 -4.32 -0.27 23.00
C LEU A 635 -4.00 1.19 22.72
N GLU A 636 -4.75 2.11 23.32
CA GLU A 636 -4.60 3.57 23.10
C GLU A 636 -3.18 4.09 23.34
N LYS A 637 -2.50 3.55 24.37
CA LYS A 637 -1.13 3.94 24.75
C LYS A 637 -0.09 3.73 23.65
N ILE A 638 -0.30 2.73 22.79
CA ILE A 638 0.60 2.41 21.68
C ILE A 638 -0.08 2.55 20.31
N ASN A 639 -1.29 3.14 20.28
CA ASN A 639 -2.12 3.35 19.10
C ASN A 639 -2.14 2.11 18.16
N THR A 640 -2.38 0.93 18.73
CA THR A 640 -2.37 -0.34 18.01
C THR A 640 -3.56 -1.19 18.41
N GLY A 641 -4.17 -1.87 17.46
CA GLY A 641 -5.23 -2.83 17.70
C GLY A 641 -5.39 -3.83 16.59
N ALA A 642 -6.27 -4.79 16.80
CA ALA A 642 -6.72 -5.69 15.76
C ALA A 642 -8.21 -5.97 15.93
N SER A 643 -8.88 -6.19 14.81
CA SER A 643 -10.26 -6.64 14.77
C SER A 643 -10.39 -7.81 13.81
N ILE A 644 -11.18 -8.80 14.22
CA ILE A 644 -11.65 -9.88 13.38
C ILE A 644 -13.17 -9.76 13.29
N GLU A 645 -13.68 -9.73 12.07
CA GLU A 645 -15.10 -9.64 11.80
C GLU A 645 -15.52 -10.82 10.93
N SER A 646 -16.68 -11.41 11.22
CA SER A 646 -17.24 -12.49 10.43
C SER A 646 -18.73 -12.36 10.25
N ASN A 647 -19.18 -12.44 8.99
CA ASN A 647 -20.60 -12.52 8.64
C ASN A 647 -20.94 -13.97 8.31
N LEU A 648 -21.89 -14.54 9.05
CA LEU A 648 -22.41 -15.87 8.83
C LEU A 648 -23.88 -15.77 8.45
N ILE A 649 -24.22 -16.07 7.19
CA ILE A 649 -25.58 -15.96 6.66
C ILE A 649 -26.16 -17.36 6.50
N TRP A 650 -27.25 -17.60 7.22
CA TRP A 650 -28.04 -18.82 7.18
C TRP A 650 -29.24 -18.66 6.24
N SER A 651 -29.59 -19.75 5.56
CA SER A 651 -30.81 -19.82 4.77
C SER A 651 -31.84 -20.69 5.49
N SER A 652 -33.13 -20.34 5.38
CA SER A 652 -34.21 -21.23 5.83
C SER A 652 -34.32 -22.52 5.02
N LYS A 653 -33.65 -22.58 3.86
CA LYS A 653 -33.67 -23.72 2.93
C LYS A 653 -32.56 -24.75 3.20
N SER A 654 -31.61 -24.47 4.10
CA SER A 654 -30.44 -25.33 4.34
C SER A 654 -30.08 -25.40 5.83
N PHE A 655 -29.53 -26.53 6.25
CA PHE A 655 -28.98 -26.73 7.61
C PHE A 655 -27.49 -26.38 7.70
N ILE A 656 -26.90 -25.88 6.62
CA ILE A 656 -25.58 -25.25 6.61
C ILE A 656 -25.70 -23.77 6.24
N PRO A 657 -24.76 -22.92 6.69
CA PRO A 657 -24.70 -21.53 6.28
C PRO A 657 -24.54 -21.43 4.76
N ARG A 658 -25.28 -20.49 4.16
CA ARG A 658 -25.20 -20.21 2.72
C ARG A 658 -23.97 -19.40 2.36
N SER A 659 -23.60 -18.44 3.22
CA SER A 659 -22.38 -17.65 3.01
C SER A 659 -21.65 -17.35 4.31
N LEU A 660 -20.34 -17.22 4.16
CA LEU A 660 -19.38 -16.91 5.20
C LEU A 660 -18.45 -15.82 4.67
N MET A 661 -18.21 -14.80 5.48
CA MET A 661 -17.12 -13.85 5.29
C MET A 661 -16.31 -13.79 6.58
N ALA A 662 -14.98 -13.72 6.44
CA ALA A 662 -14.05 -13.46 7.52
C ALA A 662 -13.09 -12.33 7.09
N ASN A 663 -12.98 -11.29 7.92
CA ASN A 663 -12.19 -10.09 7.68
C ASN A 663 -11.25 -9.87 8.87
N LEU A 664 -9.96 -9.78 8.57
CA LEU A 664 -8.92 -9.41 9.52
C LEU A 664 -8.44 -7.99 9.22
N THR A 665 -8.60 -7.10 10.19
CA THR A 665 -8.13 -5.71 10.11
C THR A 665 -7.18 -5.43 11.27
N VAL A 666 -6.07 -4.75 10.97
CA VAL A 666 -5.06 -4.35 11.96
C VAL A 666 -4.96 -2.84 11.97
N ASP A 667 -5.10 -2.25 13.15
CA ASP A 667 -4.97 -0.82 13.40
C ASP A 667 -3.53 -0.54 13.84
N LEU A 668 -2.78 0.16 12.99
CA LEU A 668 -1.37 0.48 13.20
C LEU A 668 -1.22 2.01 13.12
N PHE A 669 -1.09 2.63 14.28
CA PHE A 669 -0.50 3.97 14.44
C PHE A 669 -1.21 5.05 13.60
N GLY A 670 -2.54 5.13 13.73
CA GLY A 670 -3.36 6.09 13.00
C GLY A 670 -3.78 5.61 11.60
N LYS A 671 -3.48 4.36 11.23
CA LYS A 671 -3.99 3.74 9.99
C LYS A 671 -4.60 2.37 10.25
N SER A 672 -5.80 2.16 9.73
CA SER A 672 -6.48 0.86 9.75
C SER A 672 -6.24 0.14 8.43
N VAL A 673 -5.66 -1.06 8.47
CA VAL A 673 -5.30 -1.85 7.27
C VAL A 673 -6.08 -3.16 7.29
N ASN A 674 -6.92 -3.35 6.27
CA ASN A 674 -7.55 -4.64 6.02
C ASN A 674 -6.49 -5.63 5.51
N ILE A 675 -6.04 -6.58 6.33
CA ILE A 675 -4.95 -7.50 5.96
C ILE A 675 -5.45 -8.56 4.98
N LEU A 676 -6.56 -9.20 5.33
CA LEU A 676 -7.10 -10.33 4.60
C LEU A 676 -8.61 -10.37 4.78
N GLU A 677 -9.33 -10.55 3.68
CA GLU A 677 -10.73 -10.91 3.70
C GLU A 677 -10.91 -12.16 2.84
N ILE A 678 -11.54 -13.19 3.39
CA ILE A 678 -11.93 -14.38 2.64
C ILE A 678 -13.44 -14.51 2.79
N GLY A 679 -14.14 -14.70 1.68
CA GLY A 679 -15.56 -14.95 1.72
C GLY A 679 -15.98 -15.95 0.67
N GLY A 680 -17.13 -16.56 0.90
CA GLY A 680 -17.67 -17.53 -0.01
C GLY A 680 -19.14 -17.80 0.23
N ARG A 681 -19.77 -18.33 -0.81
CA ARG A 681 -21.12 -18.87 -0.75
C ARG A 681 -21.15 -20.28 -1.29
N VAL A 682 -22.00 -21.11 -0.73
CA VAL A 682 -22.22 -22.49 -1.16
C VAL A 682 -23.70 -22.83 -1.08
N GLU A 683 -24.17 -23.57 -2.08
CA GLU A 683 -25.52 -24.10 -2.18
C GLU A 683 -25.42 -25.59 -2.54
N GLY A 684 -26.29 -26.41 -1.94
CA GLY A 684 -26.36 -27.84 -2.23
C GLY A 684 -25.31 -28.70 -1.53
N LEU A 685 -24.42 -28.10 -0.73
CA LEU A 685 -23.48 -28.86 0.11
C LEU A 685 -24.21 -29.67 1.20
N GLU A 686 -25.42 -29.27 1.58
CA GLU A 686 -26.33 -30.04 2.43
C GLU A 686 -26.60 -31.45 1.88
N TYR A 687 -26.88 -31.58 0.58
CA TYR A 687 -27.16 -32.87 -0.07
C TYR A 687 -25.92 -33.76 -0.07
N PHE A 688 -24.75 -33.16 -0.31
CA PHE A 688 -23.48 -33.85 -0.20
C PHE A 688 -23.25 -34.36 1.23
N LEU A 689 -23.37 -33.50 2.24
CA LEU A 689 -23.17 -33.88 3.64
C LEU A 689 -24.19 -34.92 4.12
N GLU A 690 -25.45 -34.81 3.72
CA GLU A 690 -26.48 -35.79 4.06
C GLU A 690 -26.20 -37.15 3.40
N SER A 691 -25.73 -37.17 2.15
CA SER A 691 -25.36 -38.42 1.46
C SER A 691 -24.19 -39.14 2.14
N TYR A 692 -23.28 -38.40 2.77
CA TYR A 692 -22.12 -38.97 3.47
C TYR A 692 -22.35 -39.24 4.96
N PHE A 693 -23.02 -38.36 5.68
CA PHE A 693 -23.09 -38.35 7.15
C PHE A 693 -24.53 -38.35 7.69
N GLY A 694 -25.53 -38.38 6.81
CA GLY A 694 -26.93 -38.48 7.22
C GLY A 694 -27.27 -39.84 7.83
N PRO A 695 -28.47 -40.02 8.37
CA PRO A 695 -28.89 -41.28 9.01
C PRO A 695 -28.83 -42.51 8.09
N ASN A 696 -29.00 -42.29 6.78
CA ASN A 696 -28.85 -43.29 5.72
C ASN A 696 -27.60 -43.05 4.87
N GLY A 697 -26.67 -42.22 5.36
CA GLY A 697 -25.46 -41.81 4.67
C GLY A 697 -24.35 -42.87 4.70
N TYR A 698 -23.32 -42.64 3.90
CA TYR A 698 -22.21 -43.56 3.71
C TYR A 698 -21.42 -43.92 4.98
N PHE A 699 -21.21 -42.94 5.87
CA PHE A 699 -20.58 -43.11 7.18
C PHE A 699 -21.68 -43.23 8.24
N THR A 700 -21.75 -44.39 8.91
CA THR A 700 -22.68 -44.58 10.02
C THR A 700 -22.19 -43.85 11.27
N GLU A 701 -23.07 -43.62 12.24
CA GLU A 701 -22.71 -43.01 13.53
C GLU A 701 -21.58 -43.77 14.25
N LYS A 702 -21.47 -45.09 14.02
CA LYS A 702 -20.37 -45.92 14.51
C LYS A 702 -19.05 -45.64 13.78
N ASP A 703 -19.08 -45.49 12.45
CA ASP A 703 -17.89 -45.18 11.65
C ASP A 703 -17.28 -43.81 12.03
N VAL A 704 -18.14 -42.81 12.28
CA VAL A 704 -17.68 -41.47 12.70
C VAL A 704 -17.09 -41.50 14.11
N LYS A 705 -17.73 -42.22 15.05
CA LYS A 705 -17.20 -42.41 16.42
C LYS A 705 -15.88 -43.18 16.43
N GLU A 706 -15.74 -44.22 15.60
CA GLU A 706 -14.48 -44.97 15.45
C GLU A 706 -13.39 -44.11 14.77
N ALA A 707 -13.73 -43.30 13.77
CA ALA A 707 -12.80 -42.39 13.10
C ALA A 707 -12.27 -41.26 14.01
N THR A 708 -13.10 -40.73 14.92
CA THR A 708 -12.64 -39.78 15.94
C THR A 708 -11.71 -40.41 16.98
N THR A 709 -11.67 -41.75 17.07
CA THR A 709 -10.84 -42.48 18.04
C THR A 709 -9.58 -43.10 17.40
N GLN A 710 -9.53 -43.24 16.07
CA GLN A 710 -8.37 -43.77 15.34
C GLN A 710 -8.05 -42.94 14.11
N ILE A 711 -7.08 -42.04 14.24
CA ILE A 711 -6.49 -41.32 13.11
C ILE A 711 -5.52 -42.28 12.39
N VAL A 712 -5.87 -42.60 11.14
CA VAL A 712 -5.14 -43.33 10.08
C VAL A 712 -5.23 -44.88 10.07
N LYS A 713 -6.16 -45.42 9.27
CA LYS A 713 -5.90 -46.56 8.36
C LYS A 713 -6.66 -46.39 7.04
N GLY A 714 -5.99 -46.82 5.97
CA GLY A 714 -6.26 -46.48 4.56
C GLY A 714 -7.65 -46.80 4.02
N ILE A 715 -8.02 -46.03 3.00
CA ILE A 715 -9.29 -46.07 2.28
C ILE A 715 -9.35 -47.35 1.41
N ASP A 716 -10.41 -48.14 1.58
CA ASP A 716 -10.64 -49.41 0.88
C ASP A 716 -11.16 -49.18 -0.58
N GLU A 717 -10.49 -49.77 -1.57
CA GLU A 717 -10.81 -49.66 -3.01
C GLU A 717 -12.22 -50.17 -3.37
N LYS A 718 -12.77 -51.15 -2.62
CA LYS A 718 -14.12 -51.67 -2.88
C LYS A 718 -15.21 -50.66 -2.51
N LYS A 719 -14.89 -49.78 -1.56
CA LYS A 719 -15.72 -48.66 -1.12
C LYS A 719 -15.74 -47.54 -2.18
N MET A 720 -14.63 -47.33 -2.91
CA MET A 720 -14.55 -46.38 -4.04
C MET A 720 -15.34 -46.78 -5.30
N LYS A 721 -15.47 -48.06 -5.64
CA LYS A 721 -16.25 -48.46 -6.84
C LYS A 721 -17.77 -48.33 -6.68
N LYS A 722 -18.27 -48.33 -5.45
CA LYS A 722 -19.67 -47.95 -5.14
C LYS A 722 -19.88 -46.42 -5.18
N ILE A 723 -18.79 -45.65 -5.13
CA ILE A 723 -18.80 -44.19 -5.22
C ILE A 723 -19.03 -43.69 -6.65
N ASP A 724 -18.88 -44.53 -7.68
CA ASP A 724 -19.13 -44.07 -9.06
C ASP A 724 -20.58 -44.30 -9.51
N SER A 725 -21.23 -45.36 -9.01
CA SER A 725 -22.53 -45.82 -9.54
C SER A 725 -23.75 -45.22 -8.85
N GLN A 726 -23.60 -44.62 -7.66
CA GLN A 726 -24.68 -43.98 -6.89
C GLN A 726 -24.63 -42.43 -6.93
N PHE A 727 -23.57 -41.84 -7.50
CA PHE A 727 -23.16 -40.46 -7.23
C PHE A 727 -23.57 -39.44 -8.29
N GLY A 728 -24.11 -39.88 -9.44
CA GLY A 728 -24.49 -38.95 -10.52
C GLY A 728 -25.67 -38.02 -10.21
N THR A 729 -26.44 -38.21 -9.13
CA THR A 729 -27.72 -37.50 -8.95
C THR A 729 -27.69 -36.31 -8.00
N GLY A 730 -26.75 -36.24 -7.05
CA GLY A 730 -26.62 -35.11 -6.09
C GLY A 730 -25.44 -34.18 -6.37
N MET A 731 -24.46 -34.62 -7.17
CA MET A 731 -23.20 -33.89 -7.39
C MET A 731 -23.30 -32.74 -8.41
N ASP A 732 -24.32 -32.76 -9.27
CA ASP A 732 -24.62 -31.69 -10.23
C ASP A 732 -25.33 -30.48 -9.59
N GLN A 733 -25.67 -30.57 -8.30
CA GLN A 733 -26.38 -29.51 -7.57
C GLN A 733 -25.47 -28.65 -6.67
N LEU A 734 -24.21 -29.05 -6.48
CA LEU A 734 -23.26 -28.31 -5.66
C LEU A 734 -22.78 -27.07 -6.41
N ARG A 735 -23.12 -25.89 -5.90
CA ARG A 735 -22.73 -24.60 -6.47
C ARG A 735 -22.06 -23.75 -5.42
N GLY A 736 -21.10 -22.95 -5.84
CA GLY A 736 -20.52 -21.99 -4.92
C GLY A 736 -19.57 -21.00 -5.57
N ALA A 737 -19.13 -20.07 -4.75
CA ALA A 737 -18.12 -19.09 -5.12
C ALA A 737 -17.23 -18.77 -3.92
N LEU A 738 -15.96 -18.54 -4.19
CA LEU A 738 -14.95 -18.13 -3.22
C LEU A 738 -14.26 -16.87 -3.73
N TYR A 739 -14.04 -15.91 -2.83
CA TYR A 739 -13.27 -14.72 -3.13
C TYR A 739 -12.24 -14.45 -2.04
N MET A 740 -11.17 -13.76 -2.43
CA MET A 740 -10.11 -13.31 -1.52
C MET A 740 -9.76 -11.86 -1.80
N ARG A 741 -9.66 -11.07 -0.72
CA ARG A 741 -9.16 -9.71 -0.73
C ARG A 741 -7.93 -9.58 0.15
N ILE A 742 -6.95 -8.83 -0.33
CA ILE A 742 -5.72 -8.50 0.41
C ILE A 742 -5.55 -6.99 0.36
N PHE A 743 -5.31 -6.33 1.49
CA PHE A 743 -5.23 -4.86 1.57
C PHE A 743 -6.52 -4.18 1.07
N GLY A 744 -7.65 -4.87 1.29
CA GLY A 744 -8.99 -4.55 0.79
C GLY A 744 -9.20 -4.78 -0.70
N ASN A 745 -8.17 -5.03 -1.50
CA ASN A 745 -8.28 -5.25 -2.95
C ASN A 745 -8.71 -6.69 -3.20
N GLU A 746 -9.79 -6.89 -3.95
CA GLU A 746 -10.21 -8.21 -4.37
C GLU A 746 -9.31 -8.69 -5.50
N LEU A 747 -8.64 -9.83 -5.29
CA LEU A 747 -7.60 -10.34 -6.21
C LEU A 747 -8.02 -11.63 -6.90
N SER A 748 -8.97 -12.36 -6.31
CA SER A 748 -9.41 -13.65 -6.81
C SER A 748 -10.90 -13.82 -6.54
N TYR A 749 -11.61 -14.30 -7.54
CA TYR A 749 -12.99 -14.75 -7.47
C TYR A 749 -13.10 -16.01 -8.34
N ASN A 750 -13.53 -17.12 -7.75
CA ASN A 750 -13.73 -18.38 -8.45
C ASN A 750 -15.12 -18.91 -8.14
N SER A 751 -15.90 -19.21 -9.16
CA SER A 751 -17.18 -19.93 -9.03
C SER A 751 -17.03 -21.37 -9.52
N PHE A 752 -17.78 -22.28 -8.90
CA PHE A 752 -17.85 -23.68 -9.31
C PHE A 752 -19.31 -24.12 -9.43
N ASP A 753 -19.57 -24.94 -10.44
CA ASP A 753 -20.82 -25.70 -10.64
C ASP A 753 -20.41 -27.18 -10.74
N GLY A 754 -20.75 -27.96 -9.70
CA GLY A 754 -20.33 -29.34 -9.50
C GLY A 754 -18.89 -29.55 -9.00
N LEU A 755 -18.60 -30.77 -8.56
CA LEU A 755 -17.31 -31.20 -7.99
C LEU A 755 -16.16 -31.30 -9.01
N ALA A 756 -16.48 -31.54 -10.29
CA ALA A 756 -15.49 -31.59 -11.36
C ALA A 756 -14.84 -30.21 -11.60
N SER A 757 -15.65 -29.14 -11.56
CA SER A 757 -15.19 -27.76 -11.69
C SER A 757 -14.32 -27.32 -10.50
N PHE A 758 -14.52 -27.90 -9.31
CA PHE A 758 -13.75 -27.63 -8.09
C PHE A 758 -12.35 -28.25 -8.09
N SER A 759 -12.11 -29.35 -8.83
CA SER A 759 -10.85 -30.11 -8.82
C SER A 759 -9.92 -29.87 -10.03
N SER A 760 -10.31 -28.98 -10.94
CA SER A 760 -9.67 -28.76 -12.25
C SER A 760 -8.27 -28.12 -12.21
N GLY A 761 -7.74 -27.74 -11.05
CA GLY A 761 -6.46 -27.04 -10.92
C GLY A 761 -5.20 -27.92 -10.88
N PHE A 762 -5.29 -29.21 -10.54
CA PHE A 762 -4.12 -30.10 -10.40
C PHE A 762 -4.44 -31.54 -10.85
N ASN A 763 -4.16 -31.85 -12.13
CA ASN A 763 -4.25 -33.22 -12.62
C ASN A 763 -2.94 -33.98 -12.32
N VAL A 764 -2.84 -34.51 -11.09
CA VAL A 764 -1.70 -35.32 -10.64
C VAL A 764 -1.44 -36.51 -11.57
N LEU A 765 -2.49 -37.07 -12.20
CA LEU A 765 -2.36 -38.18 -13.13
C LEU A 765 -1.68 -37.76 -14.44
N GLU A 766 -1.97 -36.57 -14.97
CA GLU A 766 -1.29 -36.02 -16.15
C GLU A 766 0.18 -35.71 -15.88
N MET A 767 0.50 -35.21 -14.67
CA MET A 767 1.87 -35.04 -14.20
C MET A 767 2.60 -36.39 -14.07
N LEU A 768 1.95 -37.43 -13.55
CA LEU A 768 2.53 -38.78 -13.46
C LEU A 768 2.73 -39.43 -14.84
N ILE A 769 1.81 -39.19 -15.78
CA ILE A 769 1.91 -39.64 -17.19
C ILE A 769 3.00 -38.89 -17.95
N SER A 770 3.24 -37.61 -17.66
CA SER A 770 4.35 -36.86 -18.26
C SER A 770 5.70 -37.32 -17.70
N MET A 771 5.77 -37.63 -16.40
CA MET A 771 6.95 -38.20 -15.75
C MET A 771 7.29 -39.62 -16.25
N SER A 772 6.31 -40.41 -16.74
CA SER A 772 6.60 -41.73 -17.32
C SER A 772 7.33 -41.68 -18.67
N LYS A 773 7.44 -40.50 -19.30
CA LYS A 773 8.10 -40.31 -20.60
C LYS A 773 9.59 -39.93 -20.49
N ASN A 774 10.26 -40.18 -19.35
CA ASN A 774 11.65 -39.75 -19.07
C ASN A 774 11.88 -38.24 -19.26
N HIS A 775 11.00 -37.39 -18.72
CA HIS A 775 11.20 -35.94 -18.79
C HIS A 775 11.71 -35.40 -17.45
N ASP A 776 12.80 -34.64 -17.50
CA ASP A 776 13.25 -33.81 -16.39
C ASP A 776 12.31 -32.60 -16.28
N TYR A 777 11.64 -32.46 -15.14
CA TYR A 777 10.81 -31.32 -14.81
C TYR A 777 11.61 -30.32 -13.98
N THR A 778 11.65 -29.06 -14.42
CA THR A 778 12.29 -27.98 -13.67
C THR A 778 11.30 -26.84 -13.50
N PHE A 779 11.11 -26.41 -12.26
CA PHE A 779 10.28 -25.28 -11.89
C PHE A 779 11.12 -24.29 -11.10
N THR A 780 11.26 -23.07 -11.62
CA THR A 780 11.98 -21.99 -10.95
C THR A 780 11.05 -20.79 -10.83
N GLN A 781 10.91 -20.23 -9.63
CA GLN A 781 10.14 -19.00 -9.40
C GLN A 781 10.93 -18.04 -8.52
N ASN A 782 11.01 -16.78 -8.96
CA ASN A 782 11.57 -15.68 -8.20
C ASN A 782 10.48 -14.68 -7.86
N ILE A 783 10.49 -14.15 -6.64
CA ILE A 783 9.47 -13.20 -6.18
C ILE A 783 10.06 -12.19 -5.21
N MET A 784 9.74 -10.92 -5.43
CA MET A 784 9.94 -9.85 -4.45
C MET A 784 8.62 -9.66 -3.70
N PHE A 785 8.45 -10.37 -2.59
CA PHE A 785 7.18 -10.41 -1.85
C PHE A 785 7.00 -9.22 -0.91
N MET A 786 8.06 -8.42 -0.69
CA MET A 786 8.01 -7.21 0.11
C MET A 786 8.99 -6.18 -0.45
N ASP A 787 8.48 -4.98 -0.73
CA ASP A 787 9.26 -3.80 -1.09
C ASP A 787 8.56 -2.60 -0.46
N THR A 788 8.98 -2.25 0.75
CA THR A 788 8.37 -1.18 1.53
C THR A 788 9.44 -0.16 1.90
N SER A 789 9.16 1.11 1.60
CA SER A 789 9.99 2.22 2.00
C SER A 789 9.18 3.27 2.75
N MET A 790 9.74 3.75 3.85
CA MET A 790 9.25 4.88 4.63
C MET A 790 10.32 5.98 4.57
N ILE A 791 9.90 7.15 4.12
CA ILE A 791 10.74 8.33 3.97
C ILE A 791 10.38 9.29 5.10
N ILE A 792 11.35 9.54 5.98
CA ILE A 792 11.22 10.43 7.13
C ILE A 792 12.07 11.67 6.84
N PRO A 793 11.50 12.89 6.84
CA PRO A 793 12.28 14.09 6.67
C PRO A 793 13.14 14.30 7.92
N THR A 794 14.40 14.68 7.75
CA THR A 794 15.20 15.22 8.85
C THR A 794 14.99 16.72 8.95
N SER A 795 15.28 17.33 10.11
CA SER A 795 15.27 18.79 10.30
C SER A 795 16.28 19.51 9.38
N ALA A 796 17.25 18.79 8.82
CA ALA A 796 18.18 19.26 7.81
C ALA A 796 17.65 19.22 6.37
N GLY A 797 16.49 18.61 6.15
CA GLY A 797 15.92 18.44 4.81
C GLY A 797 16.48 17.27 4.02
N PHE A 798 17.32 16.43 4.62
CA PHE A 798 17.68 15.13 4.04
C PHE A 798 16.60 14.09 4.37
N PRO A 799 16.18 13.24 3.42
CA PRO A 799 15.36 12.08 3.73
C PRO A 799 16.17 11.00 4.46
N LEU A 800 15.64 10.56 5.59
CA LEU A 800 15.99 9.31 6.26
C LEU A 800 15.07 8.21 5.72
N ASN A 801 15.65 7.31 4.95
CA ASN A 801 14.95 6.18 4.34
C ASN A 801 15.04 4.95 5.24
N LEU A 802 13.89 4.42 5.62
CA LEU A 802 13.75 3.07 6.15
C LEU A 802 13.20 2.18 5.06
N THR A 803 13.98 1.19 4.62
CA THR A 803 13.60 0.30 3.52
C THR A 803 13.67 -1.14 3.99
N ILE A 804 12.62 -1.92 3.70
CA ILE A 804 12.55 -3.35 3.99
C ILE A 804 12.20 -4.08 2.69
N ASN A 805 13.12 -4.94 2.25
CA ASN A 805 12.97 -5.73 1.03
C ASN A 805 13.01 -7.21 1.39
N GLY A 806 12.02 -7.96 0.89
CA GLY A 806 11.90 -9.40 1.03
C GLY A 806 11.87 -10.06 -0.34
N THR A 807 12.82 -10.96 -0.59
CA THR A 807 12.94 -11.66 -1.87
C THR A 807 13.10 -13.16 -1.65
N ALA A 808 12.44 -13.97 -2.47
CA ALA A 808 12.55 -15.42 -2.43
C ALA A 808 12.81 -15.98 -3.83
N THR A 809 13.62 -17.04 -3.87
CA THR A 809 13.82 -17.89 -5.03
C THR A 809 13.51 -19.33 -4.63
N ILE A 810 12.71 -20.00 -5.45
CA ILE A 810 12.34 -21.41 -5.31
C ILE A 810 12.74 -22.11 -6.61
N ASP A 811 13.49 -23.20 -6.51
CA ASP A 811 13.86 -24.10 -7.62
C ASP A 811 13.49 -25.52 -7.23
N MET A 812 12.78 -26.22 -8.11
CA MET A 812 12.42 -27.63 -7.94
C MET A 812 12.82 -28.38 -9.20
N LYS A 813 13.74 -29.33 -9.06
CA LYS A 813 14.08 -30.26 -10.12
C LYS A 813 13.50 -31.62 -9.79
N ALA A 814 12.72 -32.21 -10.69
CA ALA A 814 12.20 -33.55 -10.53
C ALA A 814 12.53 -34.36 -11.80
N SER A 815 13.12 -35.52 -11.64
CA SER A 815 13.33 -36.47 -12.73
C SER A 815 12.77 -37.83 -12.33
N GLY A 816 12.21 -38.56 -13.30
CA GLY A 816 11.53 -39.80 -13.03
C GLY A 816 11.59 -40.75 -14.21
N LYS A 817 11.65 -42.04 -13.91
CA LYS A 817 11.53 -43.13 -14.86
C LYS A 817 10.52 -44.13 -14.33
N VAL A 818 9.45 -44.32 -15.09
CA VAL A 818 8.41 -45.32 -14.81
C VAL A 818 8.46 -46.37 -15.91
N ASP A 819 8.85 -47.61 -15.58
CA ASP A 819 8.86 -48.71 -16.54
C ASP A 819 7.50 -49.42 -16.54
N LEU A 820 6.62 -49.03 -17.46
CA LEU A 820 5.27 -49.58 -17.60
C LEU A 820 5.23 -50.89 -18.41
N ARG A 821 6.34 -51.35 -19.01
CA ARG A 821 6.34 -52.47 -19.98
C ARG A 821 5.99 -53.82 -19.36
N LYS A 822 6.19 -53.97 -18.05
CA LYS A 822 5.91 -55.20 -17.29
C LYS A 822 4.54 -55.20 -16.57
N LEU A 823 3.69 -54.20 -16.83
CA LEU A 823 2.29 -54.21 -16.35
C LEU A 823 1.43 -55.25 -17.09
N GLY A 824 1.78 -55.56 -18.34
CA GLY A 824 1.03 -56.47 -19.21
C GLY A 824 1.55 -57.90 -19.27
N THR A 825 2.71 -58.18 -18.68
CA THR A 825 3.35 -59.51 -18.68
C THR A 825 3.40 -60.08 -17.26
N SER A 826 3.26 -61.40 -17.12
CA SER A 826 3.30 -62.08 -15.82
C SER A 826 4.75 -62.50 -15.49
N PRO A 827 5.29 -62.19 -14.30
CA PRO A 827 4.64 -61.51 -13.17
C PRO A 827 4.52 -59.99 -13.38
N ARG A 828 3.43 -59.38 -12.89
CA ARG A 828 3.21 -57.93 -13.09
C ARG A 828 4.19 -57.17 -12.22
N SER A 829 4.99 -56.31 -12.84
CA SER A 829 5.89 -55.44 -12.08
C SER A 829 5.83 -54.00 -12.57
N LEU A 830 5.88 -53.06 -11.64
CA LEU A 830 5.97 -51.62 -11.90
C LEU A 830 7.20 -51.08 -11.20
N LEU A 831 8.08 -50.43 -11.95
CA LEU A 831 9.33 -49.89 -11.42
C LEU A 831 9.31 -48.37 -11.58
N ILE A 832 9.44 -47.67 -10.45
CA ILE A 832 9.42 -46.22 -10.35
C ILE A 832 10.76 -45.80 -9.74
N SER A 833 11.61 -45.15 -10.52
CA SER A 833 12.79 -44.45 -10.00
C SER A 833 12.57 -42.96 -10.15
N GLY A 834 12.88 -42.17 -9.13
CA GLY A 834 12.74 -40.73 -9.21
C GLY A 834 13.70 -39.98 -8.31
N LEU A 835 13.96 -38.73 -8.68
CA LEU A 835 14.76 -37.78 -7.95
C LEU A 835 13.98 -36.48 -7.88
N ILE A 836 13.91 -35.88 -6.70
CA ILE A 836 13.29 -34.59 -6.44
C ILE A 836 14.29 -33.75 -5.63
N GLN A 837 14.68 -32.61 -6.17
CA GLN A 837 15.62 -31.68 -5.56
C GLN A 837 14.94 -30.31 -5.37
N PRO A 838 14.24 -30.09 -4.24
CA PRO A 838 13.76 -28.77 -3.88
C PRO A 838 14.91 -27.93 -3.30
N SER A 839 14.98 -26.68 -3.74
CA SER A 839 15.97 -25.69 -3.29
C SER A 839 15.30 -24.34 -3.16
N THR A 840 15.52 -23.65 -2.04
CA THR A 840 14.92 -22.34 -1.78
C THR A 840 15.90 -21.43 -1.05
N ALA A 841 15.85 -20.14 -1.38
CA ALA A 841 16.53 -19.09 -0.63
C ALA A 841 15.55 -17.95 -0.42
N VAL A 842 15.55 -17.39 0.79
CA VAL A 842 14.77 -16.21 1.17
C VAL A 842 15.75 -15.21 1.77
N GLU A 843 15.76 -13.99 1.25
CA GLU A 843 16.50 -12.87 1.80
C GLU A 843 15.55 -11.79 2.28
N ILE A 844 15.76 -11.32 3.51
CA ILE A 844 15.16 -10.12 4.05
C ILE A 844 16.30 -9.12 4.31
N SER A 845 16.22 -7.95 3.66
CA SER A 845 17.14 -6.86 3.92
C SER A 845 16.40 -5.66 4.49
N SER A 846 16.98 -5.05 5.53
CA SER A 846 16.46 -3.85 6.19
C SER A 846 17.55 -2.78 6.16
N MET A 847 17.20 -1.57 5.75
CA MET A 847 18.15 -0.46 5.58
C MET A 847 17.61 0.80 6.25
N MET A 848 18.48 1.47 7.02
CA MET A 848 18.24 2.79 7.60
C MET A 848 19.34 3.72 7.11
N SER A 849 19.01 4.68 6.26
CA SER A 849 20.01 5.52 5.59
C SER A 849 19.56 6.95 5.37
N VAL A 850 20.48 7.89 5.54
CA VAL A 850 20.32 9.28 5.11
C VAL A 850 20.76 9.38 3.65
N ASP A 851 19.92 9.99 2.83
CA ASP A 851 20.12 10.11 1.39
C ASP A 851 20.37 11.58 1.02
N ALA A 852 21.55 11.86 0.49
CA ALA A 852 21.94 13.17 -0.01
C ALA A 852 21.75 13.29 -1.54
N PHE A 853 20.93 12.41 -2.13
CA PHE A 853 20.52 12.33 -3.54
C PHE A 853 21.64 11.96 -4.52
N VAL A 854 22.85 12.47 -4.30
CA VAL A 854 24.06 12.08 -5.03
C VAL A 854 24.82 10.93 -4.38
N THR A 855 24.57 10.67 -3.10
CA THR A 855 25.19 9.65 -2.27
C THR A 855 24.26 9.26 -1.12
N LYS A 856 24.43 8.06 -0.56
CA LYS A 856 23.64 7.55 0.58
C LYS A 856 24.57 6.98 1.64
N SER A 857 24.26 7.24 2.90
CA SER A 857 25.04 6.74 4.04
C SER A 857 24.11 6.18 5.11
N GLY A 858 24.41 5.00 5.63
CA GLY A 858 23.53 4.33 6.57
C GLY A 858 23.95 2.90 6.92
N LEU A 859 23.01 2.18 7.52
CA LEU A 859 23.14 0.79 7.94
C LEU A 859 22.26 -0.10 7.08
N LYS A 860 22.77 -1.29 6.76
CA LYS A 860 22.01 -2.35 6.10
C LYS A 860 22.21 -3.66 6.85
N MET A 861 21.11 -4.28 7.26
CA MET A 861 21.06 -5.63 7.80
C MET A 861 20.50 -6.56 6.74
N VAL A 862 21.13 -7.71 6.54
CA VAL A 862 20.69 -8.74 5.60
C VAL A 862 20.58 -10.06 6.35
N SER A 863 19.44 -10.72 6.23
CA SER A 863 19.17 -12.04 6.79
C SER A 863 18.76 -12.98 5.67
N THR A 864 19.49 -14.07 5.52
CA THR A 864 19.28 -15.03 4.43
C THR A 864 19.02 -16.40 5.03
N VAL A 865 17.92 -17.03 4.62
CA VAL A 865 17.58 -18.42 4.93
C VAL A 865 17.68 -19.20 3.65
N HIS A 866 18.40 -20.32 3.67
CA HIS A 866 18.61 -21.18 2.51
C HIS A 866 18.39 -22.63 2.89
N SER A 867 17.77 -23.39 1.98
CA SER A 867 17.59 -24.82 2.10
C SER A 867 17.74 -25.47 0.72
N SER A 868 18.47 -26.57 0.65
CA SER A 868 18.64 -27.37 -0.56
C SER A 868 18.63 -28.84 -0.14
N THR A 869 17.64 -29.60 -0.62
CA THR A 869 17.46 -31.02 -0.26
C THR A 869 17.42 -31.85 -1.53
N LEU A 870 17.97 -33.05 -1.49
CA LEU A 870 17.87 -34.03 -2.57
C LEU A 870 17.19 -35.29 -2.04
N LEU A 871 16.06 -35.64 -2.62
CA LEU A 871 15.34 -36.88 -2.36
C LEU A 871 15.46 -37.76 -3.59
N GLN A 872 16.15 -38.89 -3.46
CA GLN A 872 16.22 -39.90 -4.51
C GLN A 872 15.56 -41.16 -3.98
N GLY A 873 14.68 -41.76 -4.78
CA GLY A 873 13.94 -42.95 -4.38
C GLY A 873 13.78 -43.93 -5.53
N HIS A 874 13.77 -45.21 -5.19
CA HIS A 874 13.50 -46.29 -6.11
C HIS A 874 12.49 -47.25 -5.50
N VAL A 875 11.40 -47.51 -6.21
CA VAL A 875 10.31 -48.40 -5.79
C VAL A 875 10.05 -49.44 -6.87
N GLU A 876 10.18 -50.71 -6.51
CA GLU A 876 9.76 -51.85 -7.32
C GLU A 876 8.50 -52.46 -6.71
N LEU A 877 7.41 -52.45 -7.46
CA LEU A 877 6.15 -53.11 -7.13
C LEU A 877 6.06 -54.42 -7.92
N ARG A 878 5.71 -55.53 -7.25
CA ARG A 878 5.36 -56.82 -7.89
C ARG A 878 3.99 -57.26 -7.42
N ASP A 879 3.11 -57.58 -8.37
CA ASP A 879 1.74 -58.03 -8.14
C ASP A 879 0.93 -57.15 -7.15
N GLY A 880 1.16 -55.83 -7.21
CA GLY A 880 0.50 -54.84 -6.34
C GLY A 880 1.09 -54.70 -4.93
N THR A 881 2.19 -55.39 -4.64
CA THR A 881 2.93 -55.30 -3.37
C THR A 881 4.31 -54.68 -3.56
N ILE A 882 4.78 -53.90 -2.58
CA ILE A 882 6.13 -53.31 -2.59
C ILE A 882 7.14 -54.45 -2.42
N PHE A 883 7.91 -54.71 -3.49
CA PHE A 883 8.95 -55.73 -3.51
C PHE A 883 10.29 -55.19 -2.99
N ASN A 884 10.64 -53.95 -3.35
CA ASN A 884 11.85 -53.27 -2.89
C ASN A 884 11.65 -51.74 -2.89
N ALA A 885 12.15 -51.06 -1.86
CA ALA A 885 12.14 -49.60 -1.75
C ALA A 885 13.44 -49.11 -1.11
N THR A 886 14.15 -48.19 -1.76
CA THR A 886 15.38 -47.55 -1.27
C THR A 886 15.35 -46.06 -1.45
#